data_AF-A0AAW1GR90-F1
#
_entry.id   AF-A0AAW1GR90-F1
#
_cell.length_a   1.000
_cell.length_b   1.000
_cell.length_c   1.000
_cell.angle_alpha   90.00
_cell.angle_beta   90.00
_cell.angle_gamma   90.00
#
_symmetry.space_group_name_H-M   'P 1'
#
loop_
_entity.id
_entity.type
_entity.pdbx_description
1 polymer ?
#
loop_
_entity_poly.entity_id
_entity_poly.type
_entity_poly.pdbx_seq_one_letter_code
_entity_poly.pdbx_strand_id
1 'polypeptide(L)'
;MAELGISLAGKLIEVVGSQVIRDICSIWGYKSQLDDLKGTITTIRQVLLDAESKNGNLSHEAEDYIQKLKNAVYDADDLFDEFLTLAELKQLNKGCKLSEKVRDFFSSKKKNSLSIAYTMSRGVKKIRKKLDSIASNHNTFGFTMDSQPIRKRREETCAYVYKEEVIGRECDVDKVIHMLFDSSSQERVFFVSIVGVGGLGKTTLAQLVFNDDRVRSEFPLRLWACVSDENANDFDVKKTLTNILESVSHDKHDGFTMNLVQSKLGGLIGGRKCLIVLDDLWNEDRDKWLSLRKFLMVGGIGSRVLVTTRSKRTATVVNDACKYELEGLSQENSWRLFKMTAFGDKGKGTHEINYSELVKLGKQIVVKCFNVPLAIRVVGTLLYGQNVSKWRSFHECGLAKLNNGENEIMSILKLSYDNLESSLKVCFTYCSLFPKDFKIEKDKLIRLWMAQGYIVPFEVGQSLEDAAEEYFSILLRRCFFQGVEVNEIGGFNSFKIHDLIHDLAEKVAKEDVVLLNSIRSDLKDDVHHIFHVGSKGSFFPKCKIRSYVRDGFEKNFPVIKLIENWKSLRTLDLHGLDIQALPDSIGKLLHLRYLDLSRNYRLLRLPDSITELYNLQTLDLRSCLDLEELPKGLAKLVNLRHLDIAWCSKLSHMPSGLDKLSGLCSLTQFVVGDVNSCGLENLKALTNLRGSIKIRTTGNLRNVNESGKFEERYLKRMKHLETLAFKLSSHENHEALLEKLEPPSAVKALELQLYNVS
;
A
#
# COMPACT_ATOMS: atom_id res chain seq x y z
N MET A 1 -15.07 -0.50 11.69
CA MET A 1 -16.34 -0.60 10.94
C MET A 1 -16.89 0.76 10.49
N ALA A 2 -16.93 1.77 11.37
CA ALA A 2 -17.54 3.07 11.08
C ALA A 2 -16.55 4.13 10.53
N GLU A 3 -15.25 3.90 10.68
CA GLU A 3 -14.16 4.88 10.50
C GLU A 3 -14.12 5.42 9.07
N LEU A 4 -14.29 4.53 8.09
CA LEU A 4 -14.33 4.89 6.68
C LEU A 4 -15.55 5.73 6.34
N GLY A 5 -16.71 5.37 6.89
CA GLY A 5 -17.93 6.17 6.76
C GLY A 5 -17.78 7.55 7.40
N ILE A 6 -17.11 7.67 8.55
CA ILE A 6 -16.84 8.95 9.23
C ILE A 6 -15.94 9.85 8.38
N SER A 7 -14.84 9.30 7.89
CA SER A 7 -13.87 10.01 7.06
C SER A 7 -14.53 10.51 5.77
N LEU A 8 -15.21 9.63 5.04
CA LEU A 8 -15.91 9.97 3.80
C LEU A 8 -17.06 10.96 4.04
N ALA A 9 -17.85 10.79 5.11
CA ALA A 9 -18.91 11.73 5.45
C ALA A 9 -18.35 13.14 5.76
N GLY A 10 -17.18 13.23 6.40
CA GLY A 10 -16.49 14.51 6.62
C GLY A 10 -16.15 15.20 5.31
N LYS A 11 -15.48 14.48 4.42
CA LYS A 11 -15.13 14.97 3.08
C LYS A 11 -16.36 15.39 2.29
N LEU A 12 -17.43 14.61 2.35
CA LEU A 12 -18.71 14.94 1.71
C LEU A 12 -19.31 16.24 2.25
N ILE A 13 -19.27 16.48 3.56
CA ILE A 13 -19.76 17.74 4.17
C ILE A 13 -18.98 18.95 3.63
N GLU A 14 -17.66 18.82 3.45
CA GLU A 14 -16.81 19.85 2.85
C GLU A 14 -17.15 20.08 1.38
N VAL A 15 -17.27 19.01 0.60
CA VAL A 15 -17.63 19.06 -0.84
C VAL A 15 -18.99 19.71 -1.04
N VAL A 16 -20.01 19.27 -0.29
CA VAL A 16 -21.37 19.82 -0.32
C VAL A 16 -21.38 21.28 0.14
N GLY A 17 -20.50 21.66 1.07
CA GLY A 17 -20.32 23.04 1.54
C GLY A 17 -19.55 23.95 0.57
N SER A 18 -18.88 23.40 -0.45
CA SER A 18 -18.02 24.17 -1.35
C SER A 18 -18.79 25.21 -2.17
N GLN A 19 -18.16 26.36 -2.43
CA GLN A 19 -18.79 27.44 -3.19
C GLN A 19 -19.22 26.96 -4.59
N VAL A 20 -18.40 26.14 -5.24
CA VAL A 20 -18.67 25.61 -6.58
C VAL A 20 -19.97 24.80 -6.62
N ILE A 21 -20.14 23.86 -5.68
CA ILE A 21 -21.35 23.03 -5.61
C ILE A 21 -22.57 23.88 -5.23
N ARG A 22 -22.44 24.80 -4.27
CA ARG A 22 -23.53 25.71 -3.89
C ARG A 22 -24.00 26.58 -5.05
N ASP A 23 -23.08 27.11 -5.84
CA ASP A 23 -23.40 27.94 -7.00
C ASP A 23 -24.15 27.12 -8.07
N ILE A 24 -23.66 25.90 -8.37
CA ILE A 24 -24.33 24.98 -9.31
C ILE A 24 -25.75 24.64 -8.83
N CYS A 25 -25.90 24.29 -7.55
CA CYS A 25 -27.20 23.93 -7.00
C CYS A 25 -28.14 25.14 -6.87
N SER A 26 -27.62 26.34 -6.64
CA SER A 26 -28.41 27.58 -6.61
C SER A 26 -28.97 27.93 -7.99
N ILE A 27 -28.17 27.76 -9.05
CA ILE A 27 -28.61 28.01 -10.45
C ILE A 27 -29.79 27.10 -10.81
N TRP A 28 -29.88 25.92 -10.20
CA TRP A 28 -30.88 24.91 -10.53
C TRP A 28 -32.03 24.80 -9.52
N GLY A 29 -32.09 25.72 -8.54
CA GLY A 29 -33.16 25.74 -7.54
C GLY A 29 -33.11 24.56 -6.55
N TYR A 30 -31.93 23.96 -6.35
CA TYR A 30 -31.73 22.79 -5.49
C TYR A 30 -30.97 23.08 -4.20
N LYS A 31 -30.81 24.35 -3.85
CA LYS A 31 -30.04 24.78 -2.68
C LYS A 31 -30.60 24.19 -1.38
N SER A 32 -31.93 24.17 -1.21
CA SER A 32 -32.56 23.60 -0.02
C SER A 32 -32.34 22.09 0.10
N GLN A 33 -32.41 21.34 -1.01
CA GLN A 33 -32.13 19.89 -0.97
C GLN A 33 -30.66 19.58 -0.69
N LEU A 34 -29.74 20.46 -1.11
CA LEU A 34 -28.32 20.37 -0.81
C LEU A 34 -28.05 20.64 0.69
N ASP A 35 -28.68 21.68 1.24
CA ASP A 35 -28.60 22.02 2.67
C ASP A 35 -29.20 20.89 3.54
N ASP A 36 -30.35 20.35 3.14
CA ASP A 36 -30.98 19.19 3.80
C ASP A 36 -30.03 17.98 3.79
N LEU A 37 -29.45 17.65 2.63
CA LEU A 37 -28.52 16.52 2.50
C LEU A 37 -27.27 16.72 3.37
N LYS A 38 -26.74 17.95 3.44
CA LYS A 38 -25.63 18.29 4.34
C LYS A 38 -26.01 18.00 5.80
N GLY A 39 -27.23 18.36 6.21
CA GLY A 39 -27.78 18.02 7.53
C GLY A 39 -27.85 16.52 7.77
N THR A 40 -28.33 15.75 6.79
CA THR A 40 -28.40 14.28 6.87
C THR A 40 -27.00 13.65 6.98
N ILE A 41 -26.04 14.04 6.13
CA ILE A 41 -24.66 13.51 6.17
C ILE A 41 -23.97 13.87 7.49
N THR A 42 -24.22 15.07 8.01
CA THR A 42 -23.73 15.48 9.34
C THR A 42 -24.29 14.57 10.43
N THR A 43 -25.58 14.25 10.38
CA THR A 43 -26.23 13.34 11.32
C THR A 43 -25.63 11.93 11.24
N ILE A 44 -25.42 11.41 10.03
CA ILE A 44 -24.78 10.10 9.81
C ILE A 44 -23.37 10.08 10.38
N ARG A 45 -22.58 11.12 10.13
CA ARG A 45 -21.22 11.22 10.69
C ARG A 45 -21.26 11.15 12.21
N GLN A 46 -22.22 11.79 12.87
CA GLN A 46 -22.38 11.71 14.32
C GLN A 46 -22.75 10.30 14.79
N VAL A 47 -23.70 9.64 14.12
CA VAL A 47 -24.09 8.25 14.43
C VAL A 47 -22.89 7.29 14.27
N LEU A 48 -22.10 7.47 13.23
CA LEU A 48 -20.91 6.65 12.98
C LEU A 48 -19.81 6.90 14.02
N LEU A 49 -19.54 8.16 14.37
CA LEU A 49 -18.60 8.54 15.43
C LEU A 49 -18.99 7.91 16.77
N ASP A 50 -20.29 7.92 17.07
CA ASP A 50 -20.80 7.28 18.27
C ASP A 50 -20.61 5.76 18.23
N ALA A 51 -20.96 5.11 17.13
CA ALA A 51 -20.78 3.67 16.96
C ALA A 51 -19.31 3.23 17.12
N GLU A 52 -18.36 4.04 16.64
CA GLU A 52 -16.92 3.81 16.81
C GLU A 52 -16.52 3.81 18.30
N SER A 53 -17.08 4.72 19.11
CA SER A 53 -16.75 4.86 20.54
C SER A 53 -17.13 3.64 21.40
N LYS A 54 -18.11 2.84 20.96
CA LYS A 54 -18.59 1.63 21.68
C LYS A 54 -17.73 0.39 21.49
N ASN A 55 -16.63 0.51 20.74
CA ASN A 55 -15.49 -0.39 20.71
C ASN A 55 -15.81 -1.91 20.52
N GLY A 56 -16.86 -2.22 19.76
CA GLY A 56 -17.24 -3.60 19.38
C GLY A 56 -18.34 -4.25 20.23
N ASN A 57 -18.98 -3.54 21.17
CA ASN A 57 -20.15 -4.02 21.91
C ASN A 57 -21.47 -3.69 21.21
N LEU A 58 -21.53 -3.85 19.89
CA LEU A 58 -22.71 -3.57 19.09
C LEU A 58 -23.49 -4.87 18.89
N SER A 59 -24.83 -4.80 18.92
CA SER A 59 -25.65 -5.94 18.52
C SER A 59 -25.50 -6.19 17.03
N HIS A 60 -25.81 -7.40 16.57
CA HIS A 60 -25.76 -7.76 15.15
C HIS A 60 -26.63 -6.82 14.29
N GLU A 61 -27.78 -6.38 14.80
CA GLU A 61 -28.66 -5.42 14.14
C GLU A 61 -28.02 -4.04 14.00
N ALA A 62 -27.27 -3.60 15.02
CA ALA A 62 -26.56 -2.33 14.98
C ALA A 62 -25.37 -2.37 14.01
N GLU A 63 -24.68 -3.52 13.90
CA GLU A 63 -23.62 -3.72 12.91
C GLU A 63 -24.13 -3.67 11.46
N ASP A 64 -25.23 -4.37 11.17
CA ASP A 64 -25.89 -4.32 9.85
C ASP A 64 -26.37 -2.90 9.50
N TYR A 65 -26.89 -2.17 10.49
CA TYR A 65 -27.28 -0.78 10.34
C TYR A 65 -26.10 0.13 9.98
N ILE A 66 -24.96 0.00 10.65
CA ILE A 66 -23.74 0.75 10.35
C ILE A 66 -23.23 0.42 8.94
N GLN A 67 -23.29 -0.85 8.53
CA GLN A 67 -22.88 -1.25 7.19
C GLN A 67 -23.77 -0.60 6.12
N LYS A 68 -25.09 -0.57 6.31
CA LYS A 68 -26.03 0.14 5.42
C LYS A 68 -25.74 1.63 5.32
N LEU A 69 -25.42 2.27 6.44
CA LEU A 69 -25.00 3.68 6.47
C LEU A 69 -23.71 3.90 5.69
N LYS A 70 -22.70 3.04 5.89
CA LYS A 70 -21.42 3.09 5.17
C LYS A 70 -21.64 2.99 3.64
N ASN A 71 -22.44 2.03 3.18
CA ASN A 71 -22.74 1.88 1.75
C ASN A 71 -23.49 3.10 1.19
N ALA A 72 -24.36 3.73 1.97
CA ALA A 72 -25.03 4.96 1.55
C ALA A 72 -24.07 6.16 1.47
N VAL A 73 -23.07 6.24 2.35
CA VAL A 73 -21.99 7.24 2.27
C VAL A 73 -21.14 7.02 1.03
N TYR A 74 -20.83 5.76 0.67
CA TYR A 74 -20.16 5.45 -0.59
C TYR A 74 -20.96 5.86 -1.82
N ASP A 75 -22.27 5.58 -1.84
CA ASP A 75 -23.16 6.01 -2.92
C ASP A 75 -23.16 7.53 -3.09
N ALA A 76 -23.12 8.27 -1.98
CA ALA A 76 -23.04 9.72 -1.99
C ALA A 76 -21.69 10.22 -2.48
N ASP A 77 -20.59 9.63 -2.01
CA ASP A 77 -19.23 9.96 -2.40
C ASP A 77 -19.01 9.75 -3.92
N ASP A 78 -19.48 8.64 -4.49
CA ASP A 78 -19.42 8.42 -5.95
C ASP A 78 -20.23 9.47 -6.72
N LEU A 79 -21.44 9.78 -6.24
CA LEU A 79 -22.31 10.75 -6.90
C LEU A 79 -21.70 12.15 -6.93
N PHE A 80 -21.17 12.62 -5.79
CA PHE A 80 -20.57 13.95 -5.70
C PHE A 80 -19.22 14.04 -6.43
N ASP A 81 -18.46 12.96 -6.46
CA ASP A 81 -17.23 12.89 -7.25
C ASP A 81 -17.53 13.07 -8.74
N GLU A 82 -18.56 12.39 -9.29
CA GLU A 82 -19.02 12.59 -10.67
C GLU A 82 -19.39 14.06 -10.93
N PHE A 83 -20.09 14.70 -9.98
CA PHE A 83 -20.50 16.09 -10.13
C PHE A 83 -19.33 17.07 -10.14
N LEU A 84 -18.35 16.87 -9.24
CA LEU A 84 -17.15 17.70 -9.18
C LEU A 84 -16.37 17.60 -10.50
N THR A 85 -16.16 16.38 -11.01
CA THR A 85 -15.45 16.18 -12.28
C THR A 85 -16.17 16.86 -13.44
N LEU A 86 -17.50 16.74 -13.53
CA LEU A 86 -18.29 17.40 -14.57
C LEU A 86 -18.28 18.93 -14.44
N ALA A 87 -18.20 19.46 -13.22
CA ALA A 87 -18.09 20.89 -12.96
C ALA A 87 -16.72 21.43 -13.38
N GLU A 88 -15.63 20.76 -12.99
CA GLU A 88 -14.25 21.12 -13.35
C GLU A 88 -14.02 21.07 -14.86
N LEU A 89 -14.57 20.05 -15.53
CA LEU A 89 -14.51 19.92 -16.99
C LEU A 89 -15.09 21.12 -17.73
N LYS A 90 -16.14 21.73 -17.18
CA LYS A 90 -16.72 22.95 -17.77
C LYS A 90 -15.86 24.18 -17.52
N GLN A 91 -15.14 24.24 -16.41
CA GLN A 91 -14.25 25.37 -16.09
C GLN A 91 -12.97 25.34 -16.95
N LEU A 92 -12.37 24.17 -17.15
CA LEU A 92 -11.15 24.00 -17.96
C LEU A 92 -11.34 24.37 -19.44
N ASN A 93 -12.58 24.32 -19.94
CA ASN A 93 -12.90 24.63 -21.32
C ASN A 93 -13.16 26.14 -21.61
N LYS A 94 -13.07 27.05 -20.62
CA LYS A 94 -13.31 28.50 -20.83
C LYS A 94 -12.43 29.41 -19.95
N GLY A 95 -11.50 30.13 -20.58
CA GLY A 95 -10.86 31.31 -19.99
C GLY A 95 -11.77 32.54 -20.10
N CYS A 96 -12.55 32.87 -19.06
CA CYS A 96 -13.22 34.18 -18.87
C CYS A 96 -13.78 34.32 -17.44
N LYS A 97 -14.18 35.53 -17.02
CA LYS A 97 -14.61 35.88 -15.64
C LYS A 97 -15.92 35.20 -15.21
N LEU A 98 -16.06 34.95 -13.90
CA LEU A 98 -17.13 34.16 -13.25
C LEU A 98 -18.57 34.54 -13.66
N SER A 99 -18.84 35.82 -13.93
CA SER A 99 -20.17 36.34 -14.31
C SER A 99 -20.55 36.05 -15.77
N GLU A 100 -19.59 35.87 -16.68
CA GLU A 100 -19.83 35.46 -18.06
C GLU A 100 -19.91 33.92 -18.19
N LYS A 101 -19.30 33.18 -17.26
CA LYS A 101 -19.32 31.70 -17.18
C LYS A 101 -20.72 31.10 -17.02
N VAL A 102 -21.66 31.84 -16.43
CA VAL A 102 -23.05 31.39 -16.25
C VAL A 102 -23.87 31.59 -17.53
N ARG A 103 -23.61 32.63 -18.33
CA ARG A 103 -24.31 32.84 -19.62
C ARG A 103 -23.85 31.84 -20.69
N ASP A 104 -22.59 31.47 -20.62
CA ASP A 104 -21.94 30.49 -21.50
C ASP A 104 -22.22 29.03 -21.13
N PHE A 105 -22.95 28.82 -20.03
CA PHE A 105 -23.63 27.58 -19.69
C PHE A 105 -24.75 27.23 -20.70
N PHE A 106 -25.21 28.22 -21.47
CA PHE A 106 -26.43 28.16 -22.29
C PHE A 106 -26.20 28.09 -23.82
N SER A 107 -24.96 28.06 -24.33
CA SER A 107 -24.71 27.97 -25.78
C SER A 107 -24.00 26.66 -26.19
N SER A 108 -24.66 25.93 -27.11
CA SER A 108 -24.32 24.62 -27.69
C SER A 108 -22.83 24.39 -28.02
N LYS A 109 -22.22 23.20 -27.90
CA LYS A 109 -22.56 21.91 -28.56
C LYS A 109 -21.94 20.73 -27.80
N LYS A 110 -22.75 20.00 -27.05
CA LYS A 110 -22.77 18.54 -26.78
C LYS A 110 -23.89 18.39 -25.75
N LYS A 111 -24.94 17.62 -26.08
CA LYS A 111 -26.08 17.35 -25.18
C LYS A 111 -25.55 17.02 -23.77
N ASN A 112 -26.15 17.61 -22.72
CA ASN A 112 -26.29 17.03 -21.35
C ASN A 112 -26.24 18.01 -20.15
N SER A 113 -26.30 19.34 -20.28
CA SER A 113 -26.36 20.20 -19.06
C SER A 113 -27.64 19.99 -18.22
N LEU A 114 -28.79 19.92 -18.89
CA LEU A 114 -30.09 19.60 -18.25
C LEU A 114 -30.18 18.14 -17.79
N SER A 115 -29.56 17.20 -18.50
CA SER A 115 -29.56 15.80 -18.06
C SER A 115 -28.64 15.57 -16.86
N ILE A 116 -27.50 16.28 -16.76
CA ILE A 116 -26.65 16.30 -15.55
C ILE A 116 -27.45 16.89 -14.38
N ALA A 117 -28.19 17.99 -14.58
CA ALA A 117 -29.09 18.55 -13.56
C ALA A 117 -30.15 17.58 -13.07
N TYR A 118 -30.76 16.89 -14.03
CA TYR A 118 -31.78 15.91 -13.77
C TYR A 118 -31.23 14.69 -13.03
N THR A 119 -30.08 14.16 -13.44
CA THR A 119 -29.35 13.08 -12.76
C THR A 119 -28.92 13.51 -11.37
N MET A 120 -28.42 14.75 -11.21
CA MET A 120 -28.07 15.36 -9.92
C MET A 120 -29.26 15.38 -8.96
N SER A 121 -30.37 15.97 -9.41
CA SER A 121 -31.60 16.07 -8.62
C SER A 121 -32.14 14.71 -8.20
N ARG A 122 -32.19 13.74 -9.14
CA ARG A 122 -32.65 12.38 -8.85
C ARG A 122 -31.70 11.63 -7.93
N GLY A 123 -30.39 11.76 -8.12
CA GLY A 123 -29.36 11.13 -7.30
C GLY A 123 -29.41 11.62 -5.86
N VAL A 124 -29.43 12.95 -5.65
CA VAL A 124 -29.57 13.57 -4.32
C VAL A 124 -30.87 13.14 -3.65
N LYS A 125 -32.00 13.13 -4.38
CA LYS A 125 -33.28 12.65 -3.84
C LYS A 125 -33.24 11.15 -3.47
N LYS A 126 -32.57 10.32 -4.27
CA LYS A 126 -32.44 8.87 -4.02
C LYS A 126 -31.59 8.60 -2.79
N ILE A 127 -30.43 9.25 -2.66
CA ILE A 127 -29.58 9.15 -1.48
C ILE A 127 -30.34 9.64 -0.26
N ARG A 128 -30.99 10.81 -0.32
CA ARG A 128 -31.82 11.31 0.77
C ARG A 128 -32.88 10.31 1.19
N LYS A 129 -33.68 9.77 0.27
CA LYS A 129 -34.69 8.75 0.61
C LYS A 129 -34.08 7.51 1.27
N LYS A 130 -32.93 7.04 0.77
CA LYS A 130 -32.19 5.92 1.37
C LYS A 130 -31.77 6.27 2.79
N LEU A 131 -31.24 7.47 3.01
CA LEU A 131 -30.79 7.94 4.33
C LEU A 131 -31.94 8.20 5.30
N ASP A 132 -33.03 8.82 4.86
CA ASP A 132 -34.24 9.06 5.66
C ASP A 132 -34.88 7.73 6.11
N SER A 133 -34.88 6.71 5.23
CA SER A 133 -35.36 5.36 5.56
C SER A 133 -34.48 4.62 6.55
N ILE A 134 -33.19 4.94 6.60
CA ILE A 134 -32.25 4.40 7.57
C ILE A 134 -32.44 5.17 8.90
N ALA A 135 -32.53 6.50 8.84
CA ALA A 135 -32.70 7.37 10.00
C ALA A 135 -34.03 7.16 10.74
N SER A 136 -35.12 6.74 10.11
CA SER A 136 -36.41 6.51 10.82
C SER A 136 -36.37 5.41 11.89
N ASN A 137 -35.27 4.64 12.02
CA ASN A 137 -35.11 3.53 12.97
C ASN A 137 -34.25 3.88 14.22
N HIS A 138 -33.87 5.15 14.44
CA HIS A 138 -32.74 5.53 15.32
C HIS A 138 -33.04 5.82 16.82
N ASN A 139 -34.28 5.69 17.31
CA ASN A 139 -34.73 6.26 18.59
C ASN A 139 -34.30 5.53 19.89
N THR A 140 -33.15 4.85 19.99
CA THR A 140 -32.91 3.98 21.18
C THR A 140 -31.57 4.06 21.88
N PHE A 141 -30.65 4.95 21.52
CA PHE A 141 -29.33 4.83 22.09
C PHE A 141 -28.83 6.20 22.55
N GLY A 142 -29.02 6.46 23.85
CA GLY A 142 -28.44 7.63 24.52
C GLY A 142 -26.92 7.54 24.55
N PHE A 143 -26.25 8.63 24.20
CA PHE A 143 -24.83 8.66 23.91
C PHE A 143 -24.16 9.88 24.55
N THR A 144 -22.94 9.69 25.05
CA THR A 144 -22.07 10.74 25.62
C THR A 144 -20.62 10.50 25.22
N MET A 145 -19.92 11.59 24.90
CA MET A 145 -18.57 11.63 24.33
C MET A 145 -17.48 11.63 25.42
N ASP A 146 -16.43 10.81 25.28
CA ASP A 146 -15.04 11.33 25.30
C ASP A 146 -13.97 10.26 24.99
N SER A 147 -13.09 10.55 24.02
CA SER A 147 -11.65 10.25 24.10
C SER A 147 -10.91 10.94 22.95
N GLN A 148 -10.12 11.98 23.23
CA GLN A 148 -9.32 12.63 22.20
C GLN A 148 -8.12 11.76 21.77
N PRO A 149 -7.86 11.60 20.45
CA PRO A 149 -6.65 10.93 19.96
C PRO A 149 -5.40 11.70 20.36
N ILE A 150 -4.28 10.98 20.52
CA ILE A 150 -2.98 11.56 20.87
C ILE A 150 -2.44 12.31 19.65
N ARG A 151 -2.43 13.66 19.71
CA ARG A 151 -2.01 14.57 18.63
C ARG A 151 -0.52 14.97 18.66
N LYS A 152 0.31 14.43 19.56
CA LYS A 152 1.70 14.88 19.69
C LYS A 152 2.55 14.41 18.50
N ARG A 153 2.97 15.36 17.67
CA ARG A 153 3.95 15.18 16.60
C ARG A 153 5.35 14.95 17.18
N ARG A 154 6.10 14.08 16.51
CA ARG A 154 7.45 13.62 16.89
C ARG A 154 8.52 14.51 16.25
N GLU A 155 9.60 14.79 16.99
CA GLU A 155 10.91 15.12 16.40
C GLU A 155 11.65 13.83 16.02
N GLU A 156 12.24 13.82 14.83
CA GLU A 156 12.73 12.67 14.08
C GLU A 156 13.57 11.68 14.89
N THR A 157 13.16 10.41 14.81
CA THR A 157 13.97 9.20 15.03
C THR A 157 13.15 8.05 14.42
N CYS A 158 13.76 7.02 13.87
CA CYS A 158 13.02 5.89 13.30
C CYS A 158 13.03 4.71 14.28
N ALA A 159 11.93 3.95 14.35
CA ALA A 159 11.86 2.69 15.10
C ALA A 159 12.23 1.51 14.17
N TYR A 160 13.35 1.66 13.45
CA TYR A 160 13.86 0.68 12.51
C TYR A 160 14.67 -0.38 13.27
N VAL A 161 14.29 -1.66 13.18
CA VAL A 161 15.01 -2.74 13.87
C VAL A 161 16.17 -3.19 13.01
N TYR A 162 17.36 -2.67 13.33
CA TYR A 162 18.62 -3.23 12.87
C TYR A 162 18.86 -4.63 13.45
N LYS A 163 19.68 -5.48 12.81
CA LYS A 163 20.07 -6.80 13.36
C LYS A 163 20.74 -6.62 14.74
N GLU A 164 21.39 -5.48 14.92
CA GLU A 164 22.04 -4.99 16.13
C GLU A 164 21.05 -4.61 17.26
N GLU A 165 19.74 -4.53 16.97
CA GLU A 165 18.67 -4.22 17.93
C GLU A 165 17.90 -5.47 18.42
N VAL A 166 18.25 -6.67 17.95
CA VAL A 166 17.63 -7.91 18.45
C VAL A 166 18.21 -8.24 19.83
N ILE A 167 17.36 -8.21 20.86
CA ILE A 167 17.77 -8.39 22.26
C ILE A 167 17.45 -9.82 22.72
N GLY A 168 18.42 -10.52 23.30
CA GLY A 168 18.18 -11.65 24.19
C GLY A 168 17.79 -12.96 23.51
N ARG A 169 18.28 -13.18 22.29
CA ARG A 169 18.02 -14.39 21.48
C ARG A 169 19.27 -15.25 21.25
N GLU A 170 20.38 -14.91 21.87
CA GLU A 170 21.68 -15.57 21.69
C GLU A 170 21.61 -17.05 22.10
N CYS A 171 21.05 -17.35 23.27
CA CYS A 171 20.89 -18.73 23.73
C CYS A 171 19.89 -19.53 22.88
N ASP A 172 18.85 -18.88 22.35
CA ASP A 172 17.89 -19.53 21.46
C ASP A 172 18.56 -19.93 20.14
N VAL A 173 19.39 -19.06 19.58
CA VAL A 173 20.19 -19.32 18.36
C VAL A 173 21.07 -20.54 18.57
N ASP A 174 21.80 -20.60 19.68
CA ASP A 174 22.71 -21.74 19.96
C ASP A 174 21.96 -23.07 20.07
N LYS A 175 20.80 -23.10 20.73
CA LYS A 175 19.99 -24.32 20.86
C LYS A 175 19.46 -24.80 19.50
N VAL A 176 18.96 -23.89 18.66
CA VAL A 176 18.48 -24.26 17.32
C VAL A 176 19.63 -24.74 16.44
N ILE A 177 20.80 -24.11 16.50
CA ILE A 177 21.99 -24.57 15.77
C ILE A 177 22.42 -25.96 16.23
N HIS A 178 22.42 -26.22 17.54
CA HIS A 178 22.69 -27.55 18.08
C HIS A 178 21.72 -28.60 17.52
N MET A 179 20.42 -28.28 17.45
CA MET A 179 19.42 -29.18 16.83
C MET A 179 19.66 -29.41 15.33
N LEU A 180 20.12 -28.39 14.60
CA LEU A 180 20.44 -28.51 13.17
C LEU A 180 21.68 -29.38 12.93
N PHE A 181 22.67 -29.29 13.81
CA PHE A 181 23.96 -29.99 13.68
C PHE A 181 23.95 -31.40 14.29
N ASP A 182 22.88 -31.77 15.01
CA ASP A 182 22.77 -33.10 15.58
C ASP A 182 22.92 -34.17 14.47
N SER A 183 23.93 -35.01 14.64
CA SER A 183 24.39 -36.04 13.72
C SER A 183 23.76 -37.42 14.01
N SER A 184 22.86 -37.48 14.99
CA SER A 184 22.09 -38.67 15.37
C SER A 184 21.20 -39.22 14.24
N SER A 185 20.89 -38.41 13.22
CA SER A 185 20.09 -38.79 12.05
C SER A 185 20.93 -38.86 10.76
N GLN A 186 21.19 -40.06 10.26
CA GLN A 186 21.77 -40.31 8.91
C GLN A 186 20.76 -40.07 7.76
N GLU A 187 19.64 -39.41 8.05
CA GLU A 187 18.60 -39.17 7.06
C GLU A 187 19.04 -38.15 6.01
N ARG A 188 18.54 -38.30 4.77
CA ARG A 188 18.80 -37.34 3.69
C ARG A 188 18.15 -35.99 3.93
N VAL A 189 16.96 -35.98 4.53
CA VAL A 189 16.20 -34.76 4.85
C VAL A 189 15.62 -34.87 6.25
N PHE A 190 15.99 -33.91 7.10
CA PHE A 190 15.57 -33.86 8.49
C PHE A 190 14.88 -32.52 8.79
N PHE A 191 13.72 -32.58 9.45
CA PHE A 191 12.92 -31.40 9.79
C PHE A 191 13.14 -30.99 11.24
N VAL A 192 13.36 -29.70 11.44
CA VAL A 192 13.44 -29.02 12.75
C VAL A 192 12.37 -27.93 12.78
N SER A 193 11.57 -27.86 13.84
CA SER A 193 10.50 -26.87 13.94
C SER A 193 10.76 -25.86 15.06
N ILE A 194 10.59 -24.56 14.79
CA ILE A 194 10.49 -23.50 15.81
C ILE A 194 9.01 -23.16 16.00
N VAL A 195 8.53 -23.30 17.23
CA VAL A 195 7.11 -23.20 17.56
C VAL A 195 6.88 -22.14 18.61
N GLY A 196 5.81 -21.36 18.47
CA GLY A 196 5.44 -20.37 19.49
C GLY A 196 4.36 -19.41 19.01
N VAL A 197 3.77 -18.68 19.96
CA VAL A 197 2.69 -17.72 19.66
C VAL A 197 3.15 -16.62 18.68
N GLY A 198 2.19 -15.97 18.01
CA GLY A 198 2.46 -14.88 17.08
C GLY A 198 3.20 -13.71 17.77
N GLY A 199 4.11 -13.04 17.05
CA GLY A 199 4.83 -11.88 17.58
C GLY A 199 6.01 -12.19 18.53
N LEU A 200 6.31 -13.47 18.81
CA LEU A 200 7.47 -13.89 19.60
C LEU A 200 8.83 -13.66 18.93
N GLY A 201 8.85 -13.45 17.61
CA GLY A 201 10.08 -13.33 16.83
C GLY A 201 10.64 -14.65 16.32
N LYS A 202 9.79 -15.64 16.00
CA LYS A 202 10.19 -16.92 15.38
C LYS A 202 10.96 -16.70 14.07
N THR A 203 10.39 -15.91 13.17
CA THR A 203 11.03 -15.51 11.91
C THR A 203 12.36 -14.81 12.16
N THR A 204 12.41 -13.89 13.15
CA THR A 204 13.66 -13.22 13.55
C THR A 204 14.71 -14.22 14.04
N LEU A 205 14.34 -15.19 14.87
CA LEU A 205 15.24 -16.25 15.33
C LEU A 205 15.73 -17.11 14.17
N ALA A 206 14.84 -17.53 13.28
CA ALA A 206 15.20 -18.29 12.08
C ALA A 206 16.14 -17.50 11.16
N GLN A 207 15.95 -16.18 11.00
CA GLN A 207 16.85 -15.31 10.24
C GLN A 207 18.23 -15.18 10.90
N LEU A 208 18.30 -15.12 12.23
CA LEU A 208 19.57 -15.12 12.97
C LEU A 208 20.32 -16.43 12.74
N VAL A 209 19.65 -17.57 12.89
CA VAL A 209 20.22 -18.91 12.65
C VAL A 209 20.67 -19.07 11.19
N PHE A 210 19.83 -18.69 10.23
CA PHE A 210 20.12 -18.78 8.80
C PHE A 210 21.36 -17.97 8.39
N ASN A 211 21.63 -16.87 9.08
CA ASN A 211 22.75 -15.97 8.83
C ASN A 211 23.94 -16.16 9.78
N ASP A 212 23.91 -17.14 10.68
CA ASP A 212 25.02 -17.47 11.58
C ASP A 212 26.19 -18.06 10.78
N ASP A 213 27.42 -17.68 11.12
CA ASP A 213 28.60 -18.10 10.37
C ASP A 213 28.90 -19.60 10.49
N ARG A 214 28.49 -20.24 11.60
CA ARG A 214 28.56 -21.70 11.76
C ARG A 214 27.64 -22.38 10.75
N VAL A 215 26.40 -21.90 10.63
CA VAL A 215 25.39 -22.44 9.69
C VAL A 215 25.80 -22.17 8.25
N ARG A 216 26.37 -21.01 7.94
CA ARG A 216 26.92 -20.66 6.62
C ARG A 216 28.02 -21.63 6.18
N SER A 217 28.88 -22.04 7.12
CA SER A 217 29.98 -22.95 6.85
C SER A 217 29.50 -24.39 6.64
N GLU A 218 28.49 -24.82 7.41
CA GLU A 218 27.96 -26.20 7.37
C GLU A 218 27.01 -26.46 6.18
N PHE A 219 26.29 -25.42 5.73
CA PHE A 219 25.30 -25.51 4.65
C PHE A 219 25.66 -24.53 3.52
N PRO A 220 26.38 -24.98 2.48
CA PRO A 220 26.77 -24.12 1.36
C PRO A 220 25.57 -23.59 0.57
N LEU A 221 24.49 -24.39 0.47
CA LEU A 221 23.25 -24.00 -0.16
C LEU A 221 22.19 -23.70 0.91
N ARG A 222 21.68 -22.48 0.93
CA ARG A 222 20.67 -22.03 1.90
C ARG A 222 19.51 -21.37 1.15
N LEU A 223 18.30 -21.86 1.38
CA LEU A 223 17.08 -21.43 0.70
C LEU A 223 16.07 -20.94 1.74
N TRP A 224 15.33 -19.89 1.41
CA TRP A 224 14.30 -19.34 2.29
C TRP A 224 13.00 -19.19 1.50
N ALA A 225 11.96 -19.88 1.94
CA ALA A 225 10.62 -19.78 1.37
C ALA A 225 9.64 -19.37 2.47
N CYS A 226 8.91 -18.29 2.23
CA CYS A 226 7.73 -17.93 3.01
C CYS A 226 6.53 -18.68 2.42
N VAL A 227 5.76 -19.35 3.27
CA VAL A 227 4.62 -20.16 2.84
C VAL A 227 3.36 -19.56 3.47
N SER A 228 2.84 -18.51 2.85
CA SER A 228 1.57 -17.92 3.28
C SER A 228 0.40 -18.83 2.88
N ASP A 229 -0.28 -19.41 3.87
CA ASP A 229 -1.54 -20.12 3.69
C ASP A 229 -2.66 -19.08 3.47
N GLU A 230 -2.85 -18.68 2.21
CA GLU A 230 -3.91 -17.75 1.77
C GLU A 230 -5.32 -18.31 1.97
N ASN A 231 -5.46 -19.60 2.27
CA ASN A 231 -6.67 -20.23 2.76
C ASN A 231 -6.30 -21.15 3.92
N ALA A 232 -6.92 -20.96 5.09
CA ALA A 232 -6.63 -21.69 6.34
C ALA A 232 -6.72 -23.23 6.26
N ASN A 233 -7.04 -23.82 5.10
CA ASN A 233 -7.25 -25.24 4.89
C ASN A 233 -6.51 -25.84 3.68
N ASP A 234 -5.72 -25.08 2.90
CA ASP A 234 -5.10 -25.65 1.69
C ASP A 234 -3.60 -25.33 1.54
N PHE A 235 -2.78 -26.05 2.32
CA PHE A 235 -1.34 -26.13 2.07
C PHE A 235 -1.08 -26.73 0.69
N ASP A 236 -0.62 -25.90 -0.25
CA ASP A 236 -0.25 -26.35 -1.59
C ASP A 236 1.25 -26.69 -1.64
N VAL A 237 1.55 -27.99 -1.70
CA VAL A 237 2.92 -28.52 -1.84
C VAL A 237 3.58 -27.95 -3.11
N LYS A 238 2.84 -27.79 -4.20
CA LYS A 238 3.34 -27.22 -5.44
C LYS A 238 3.76 -25.78 -5.24
N LYS A 239 2.88 -24.95 -4.66
CA LYS A 239 3.15 -23.54 -4.36
C LYS A 239 4.39 -23.40 -3.47
N THR A 240 4.48 -24.23 -2.44
CA THR A 240 5.64 -24.27 -1.53
C THR A 240 6.93 -24.57 -2.27
N LEU A 241 6.94 -25.59 -3.13
CA LEU A 241 8.11 -25.93 -3.94
C LEU A 241 8.47 -24.84 -4.96
N THR A 242 7.47 -24.18 -5.56
CA THR A 242 7.69 -23.02 -6.43
C THR A 242 8.33 -21.86 -5.66
N ASN A 243 7.84 -21.54 -4.46
CA ASN A 243 8.41 -20.49 -3.61
C ASN A 243 9.89 -20.77 -3.26
N ILE A 244 10.26 -22.04 -3.04
CA ILE A 244 11.66 -22.44 -2.82
C ILE A 244 12.51 -22.19 -4.08
N LEU A 245 11.98 -22.44 -5.28
CA LEU A 245 12.70 -22.17 -6.54
C LEU A 245 12.87 -20.67 -6.80
N GLU A 246 11.83 -19.89 -6.51
CA GLU A 246 11.84 -18.43 -6.63
C GLU A 246 12.81 -17.77 -5.64
N SER A 247 13.19 -18.43 -4.54
CA SER A 247 14.19 -17.89 -3.62
C SER A 247 15.59 -17.78 -4.23
N VAL A 248 15.84 -18.41 -5.40
CA VAL A 248 17.13 -18.40 -6.11
C VAL A 248 17.04 -17.72 -7.47
N SER A 249 15.87 -17.77 -8.10
CA SER A 249 15.61 -17.17 -9.41
C SER A 249 14.79 -15.91 -9.22
N HIS A 250 15.32 -14.74 -9.56
CA HIS A 250 14.59 -13.47 -9.52
C HIS A 250 13.42 -13.39 -10.53
N ASP A 251 13.17 -14.46 -11.27
CA ASP A 251 12.07 -14.61 -12.22
C ASP A 251 10.87 -15.29 -11.56
N LYS A 252 9.70 -14.64 -11.60
CA LYS A 252 8.43 -15.29 -11.20
C LYS A 252 8.17 -16.50 -12.10
N HIS A 253 7.83 -17.62 -11.49
CA HIS A 253 7.66 -18.90 -12.18
C HIS A 253 6.20 -19.36 -12.15
N ASP A 254 5.31 -18.52 -12.69
CA ASP A 254 3.89 -18.85 -12.83
C ASP A 254 3.65 -19.98 -13.84
N GLY A 255 2.84 -20.97 -13.45
CA GLY A 255 2.29 -21.98 -14.38
C GLY A 255 3.12 -23.25 -14.59
N PHE A 256 4.17 -23.52 -13.80
CA PHE A 256 4.90 -24.79 -13.90
C PHE A 256 4.02 -26.00 -13.62
N THR A 257 4.26 -27.11 -14.33
CA THR A 257 3.71 -28.42 -13.96
C THR A 257 4.52 -29.01 -12.81
N MET A 258 3.94 -29.90 -12.01
CA MET A 258 4.66 -30.56 -10.91
C MET A 258 5.96 -31.23 -11.36
N ASN A 259 5.96 -31.83 -12.55
CA ASN A 259 7.15 -32.47 -13.13
C ASN A 259 8.27 -31.46 -13.41
N LEU A 260 7.92 -30.26 -13.89
CA LEU A 260 8.89 -29.20 -14.14
C LEU A 260 9.45 -28.63 -12.84
N VAL A 261 8.59 -28.43 -11.83
CA VAL A 261 9.00 -28.03 -10.47
C VAL A 261 9.98 -29.07 -9.91
N GLN A 262 9.66 -30.35 -9.99
CA GLN A 262 10.52 -31.44 -9.51
C GLN A 262 11.85 -31.51 -10.27
N SER A 263 11.85 -31.36 -11.59
CA SER A 263 13.07 -31.37 -12.41
C SER A 263 13.99 -30.21 -12.06
N LYS A 264 13.44 -28.98 -11.94
CA LYS A 264 14.20 -27.79 -11.52
C LYS A 264 14.73 -27.92 -10.10
N LEU A 265 13.90 -28.41 -9.17
CA LEU A 265 14.30 -28.64 -7.78
C LEU A 265 15.42 -29.68 -7.70
N GLY A 266 15.31 -30.77 -8.46
CA GLY A 266 16.36 -31.78 -8.60
C GLY A 266 17.67 -31.18 -9.11
N GLY A 267 17.63 -30.28 -10.09
CA GLY A 267 18.82 -29.53 -10.52
C GLY A 267 19.39 -28.61 -9.44
N LEU A 268 18.53 -27.98 -8.63
CA LEU A 268 18.92 -27.00 -7.61
C LEU A 268 19.51 -27.63 -6.34
N ILE A 269 18.90 -28.67 -5.79
CA ILE A 269 19.33 -29.29 -4.53
C ILE A 269 19.95 -30.68 -4.71
N GLY A 270 19.90 -31.26 -5.91
CA GLY A 270 20.38 -32.60 -6.22
C GLY A 270 21.78 -32.89 -5.68
N GLY A 271 21.87 -33.83 -4.73
CA GLY A 271 23.13 -34.28 -4.12
C GLY A 271 23.86 -33.23 -3.25
N ARG A 272 23.34 -32.02 -3.11
CA ARG A 272 23.95 -30.93 -2.32
C ARG A 272 23.37 -30.91 -0.92
N LYS A 273 24.23 -30.73 0.09
CA LYS A 273 23.80 -30.48 1.47
C LYS A 273 23.24 -29.07 1.55
N CYS A 274 21.97 -28.94 1.95
CA CYS A 274 21.29 -27.65 2.02
C CYS A 274 20.52 -27.43 3.33
N LEU A 275 20.31 -26.16 3.66
CA LEU A 275 19.35 -25.72 4.66
C LEU A 275 18.19 -25.02 3.95
N ILE A 276 16.97 -25.50 4.15
CA ILE A 276 15.75 -24.89 3.61
C ILE A 276 14.93 -24.36 4.77
N VAL A 277 14.63 -23.06 4.78
CA VAL A 277 13.72 -22.46 5.76
C VAL A 277 12.34 -22.33 5.15
N LEU A 278 11.33 -22.89 5.83
CA LEU A 278 9.90 -22.74 5.53
C LEU A 278 9.28 -21.88 6.63
N ASP A 279 8.99 -20.63 6.30
CA ASP A 279 8.55 -19.61 7.27
C ASP A 279 7.00 -19.49 7.29
N ASP A 280 6.46 -19.43 8.52
CA ASP A 280 5.05 -19.31 8.94
C ASP A 280 4.07 -20.34 8.36
N LEU A 281 4.47 -21.62 8.39
CA LEU A 281 3.67 -22.72 7.84
C LEU A 281 2.82 -23.41 8.93
N TRP A 282 1.49 -23.47 8.75
CA TRP A 282 0.54 -23.97 9.76
C TRP A 282 -0.47 -25.00 9.21
N ASN A 283 0.03 -26.11 8.66
CA ASN A 283 -0.82 -27.19 8.16
C ASN A 283 -0.71 -28.47 8.99
N GLU A 284 -1.85 -29.10 9.32
CA GLU A 284 -1.92 -30.31 10.16
C GLU A 284 -2.11 -31.60 9.32
N ASP A 285 -2.14 -31.50 7.98
CA ASP A 285 -2.27 -32.64 7.06
C ASP A 285 -0.94 -33.37 6.86
N ARG A 286 -0.83 -34.54 7.48
CA ARG A 286 0.37 -35.39 7.43
C ARG A 286 0.73 -35.85 6.01
N ASP A 287 -0.25 -36.11 5.15
CA ASP A 287 0.02 -36.64 3.81
C ASP A 287 0.70 -35.59 2.93
N LYS A 288 0.34 -34.32 3.09
CA LYS A 288 1.00 -33.21 2.40
C LYS A 288 2.45 -33.03 2.86
N TRP A 289 2.74 -33.17 4.15
CA TRP A 289 4.12 -33.16 4.67
C TRP A 289 4.96 -34.33 4.16
N LEU A 290 4.39 -35.53 4.11
CA LEU A 290 5.03 -36.70 3.51
C LEU A 290 5.31 -36.50 2.02
N SER A 291 4.38 -35.87 1.30
CA SER A 291 4.55 -35.49 -0.10
C SER A 291 5.71 -34.50 -0.28
N LEU A 292 5.74 -33.41 0.49
CA LEU A 292 6.84 -32.44 0.47
C LEU A 292 8.18 -33.12 0.78
N ARG A 293 8.23 -33.98 1.81
CA ARG A 293 9.45 -34.74 2.15
C ARG A 293 9.96 -35.54 0.96
N LYS A 294 9.11 -36.26 0.23
CA LYS A 294 9.50 -37.03 -0.96
C LYS A 294 10.19 -36.16 -2.03
N PHE A 295 9.69 -34.95 -2.26
CA PHE A 295 10.31 -34.02 -3.23
C PHE A 295 11.67 -33.50 -2.76
N LEU A 296 11.86 -33.28 -1.46
CA LEU A 296 13.12 -32.78 -0.90
C LEU A 296 14.21 -33.86 -0.78
N MET A 297 13.85 -35.15 -0.81
CA MET A 297 14.78 -36.28 -0.70
C MET A 297 15.83 -36.38 -1.82
N VAL A 298 15.69 -35.59 -2.88
CA VAL A 298 16.73 -35.42 -3.92
C VAL A 298 17.96 -34.68 -3.40
N GLY A 299 17.86 -33.99 -2.25
CA GLY A 299 18.97 -33.34 -1.56
C GLY A 299 20.09 -34.29 -1.12
N GLY A 300 21.26 -33.73 -0.87
CA GLY A 300 22.41 -34.46 -0.31
C GLY A 300 22.19 -34.88 1.14
N ILE A 301 22.92 -35.92 1.59
CA ILE A 301 22.89 -36.39 2.98
C ILE A 301 23.25 -35.23 3.92
N GLY A 302 22.54 -35.13 5.04
CA GLY A 302 22.73 -34.06 6.02
C GLY A 302 21.97 -32.78 5.71
N SER A 303 21.09 -32.76 4.69
CA SER A 303 20.22 -31.61 4.44
C SER A 303 19.21 -31.42 5.58
N ARG A 304 18.89 -30.16 5.90
CA ARG A 304 17.99 -29.77 6.99
C ARG A 304 16.87 -28.87 6.47
N VAL A 305 15.68 -29.04 7.03
CA VAL A 305 14.53 -28.17 6.79
C VAL A 305 14.12 -27.53 8.12
N LEU A 306 14.24 -26.21 8.22
CA LEU A 306 13.82 -25.44 9.38
C LEU A 306 12.41 -24.87 9.13
N VAL A 307 11.44 -25.26 9.94
CA VAL A 307 10.05 -24.80 9.83
C VAL A 307 9.75 -23.84 10.96
N THR A 308 9.16 -22.68 10.68
CA THR A 308 8.56 -21.84 11.74
C THR A 308 7.05 -22.00 11.71
N THR A 309 6.42 -22.17 12.88
CA THR A 309 4.97 -22.36 12.96
C THR A 309 4.37 -21.82 14.25
N ARG A 310 3.08 -21.47 14.21
CA ARG A 310 2.28 -21.10 15.39
C ARG A 310 1.59 -22.32 16.02
N SER A 311 1.41 -23.39 15.26
CA SER A 311 0.68 -24.58 15.71
C SER A 311 1.64 -25.61 16.31
N LYS A 312 1.47 -25.91 17.60
CA LYS A 312 2.15 -27.05 18.25
C LYS A 312 1.81 -28.38 17.57
N ARG A 313 0.58 -28.52 17.06
CA ARG A 313 0.14 -29.71 16.34
C ARG A 313 0.88 -29.86 15.02
N THR A 314 0.99 -28.80 14.22
CA THR A 314 1.79 -28.82 12.98
C THR A 314 3.23 -29.27 13.25
N ALA A 315 3.88 -28.74 14.28
CA ALA A 315 5.24 -29.14 14.63
C ALA A 315 5.35 -30.64 14.99
N THR A 316 4.36 -31.18 15.70
CA THR A 316 4.26 -32.62 16.01
C THR A 316 4.04 -33.46 14.75
N VAL A 317 3.22 -32.99 13.80
CA VAL A 317 3.01 -33.67 12.50
C VAL A 317 4.29 -33.68 11.66
N VAL A 318 5.05 -32.58 11.66
CA VAL A 318 6.31 -32.44 10.93
C VAL A 318 7.38 -33.36 11.50
N ASN A 319 7.69 -33.20 12.78
CA ASN A 319 8.64 -34.03 13.52
C ASN A 319 8.55 -33.73 15.03
N ASP A 320 7.83 -34.56 15.78
CA ASP A 320 7.60 -34.34 17.22
C ASP A 320 8.88 -34.33 18.06
N ALA A 321 9.90 -35.11 17.65
CA ALA A 321 11.16 -35.23 18.37
C ALA A 321 12.07 -34.00 18.22
N CYS A 322 11.83 -33.13 17.24
CA CYS A 322 12.72 -32.01 16.91
C CYS A 322 11.97 -30.69 16.79
N LYS A 323 11.26 -30.35 17.86
CA LYS A 323 10.58 -29.05 18.03
C LYS A 323 11.25 -28.21 19.12
N TYR A 324 11.53 -26.96 18.79
CA TYR A 324 11.99 -25.92 19.71
C TYR A 324 10.81 -25.03 20.06
N GLU A 325 10.35 -25.09 21.31
CA GLU A 325 9.33 -24.16 21.80
C GLU A 325 9.98 -22.84 22.19
N LEU A 326 9.72 -21.80 21.40
CA LEU A 326 10.24 -20.46 21.63
C LEU A 326 9.46 -19.78 22.75
N GLU A 327 10.16 -19.38 23.80
CA GLU A 327 9.59 -18.65 24.91
C GLU A 327 9.61 -17.12 24.70
N GLY A 328 8.82 -16.42 25.50
CA GLY A 328 8.90 -14.96 25.65
C GLY A 328 10.27 -14.51 26.14
N LEU A 329 10.59 -13.23 25.98
CA LEU A 329 11.86 -12.69 26.47
C LEU A 329 11.94 -12.79 27.99
N SER A 330 13.17 -12.84 28.54
CA SER A 330 13.35 -12.65 29.99
C SER A 330 12.76 -11.30 30.43
N GLN A 331 12.38 -11.17 31.70
CA GLN A 331 11.86 -9.90 32.22
C GLN A 331 12.87 -8.75 32.02
N GLU A 332 14.16 -9.04 32.16
CA GLU A 332 15.24 -8.08 31.93
C GLU A 332 15.31 -7.63 30.47
N ASN A 333 15.31 -8.59 29.53
CA ASN A 333 15.34 -8.29 28.10
C ASN A 333 14.06 -7.61 27.62
N SER A 334 12.91 -7.99 28.17
CA SER A 334 11.62 -7.33 27.93
C SER A 334 11.65 -5.87 28.38
N TRP A 335 12.19 -5.60 29.58
CA TRP A 335 12.37 -4.24 30.07
C TRP A 335 13.39 -3.44 29.24
N ARG A 336 14.47 -4.08 28.78
CA ARG A 336 15.47 -3.44 27.91
C ARG A 336 14.85 -3.04 26.57
N LEU A 337 14.08 -3.93 25.94
CA LEU A 337 13.36 -3.68 24.69
C LEU A 337 12.30 -2.57 24.86
N PHE A 338 11.55 -2.60 25.96
CA PHE A 338 10.59 -1.54 26.27
C PHE A 338 11.29 -0.19 26.47
N LYS A 339 12.40 -0.16 27.21
CA LYS A 339 13.12 1.10 27.43
C LYS A 339 13.61 1.72 26.12
N MET A 340 14.16 0.88 25.25
CA MET A 340 14.64 1.29 23.93
C MET A 340 13.52 1.92 23.09
N THR A 341 12.31 1.35 23.16
CA THR A 341 11.17 1.80 22.36
C THR A 341 10.39 2.96 22.98
N ALA A 342 10.23 3.00 24.31
CA ALA A 342 9.43 4.00 25.02
C ALA A 342 10.19 5.27 25.41
N PHE A 343 11.52 5.19 25.61
CA PHE A 343 12.34 6.34 26.00
C PHE A 343 13.33 6.79 24.90
N GLY A 344 13.61 5.94 23.90
CA GLY A 344 14.57 6.22 22.83
C GLY A 344 16.00 6.47 23.34
N ASP A 345 16.85 7.06 22.49
CA ASP A 345 18.25 7.40 22.86
C ASP A 345 18.37 8.48 23.93
N LYS A 346 17.31 9.27 24.14
CA LYS A 346 17.22 10.30 25.19
C LYS A 346 17.19 9.70 26.62
N GLY A 347 17.02 8.38 26.76
CA GLY A 347 17.12 7.67 28.04
C GLY A 347 18.53 7.62 28.65
N LYS A 348 19.57 8.07 27.93
CA LYS A 348 20.93 8.23 28.44
C LYS A 348 21.15 9.66 28.96
N GLY A 349 20.54 10.01 30.10
CA GLY A 349 20.99 11.17 30.90
C GLY A 349 19.98 12.27 31.24
N THR A 350 18.69 12.15 30.90
CA THR A 350 17.71 13.18 31.30
C THR A 350 17.29 13.02 32.76
N HIS A 351 17.68 14.00 33.59
CA HIS A 351 17.14 14.21 34.94
C HIS A 351 15.74 14.81 34.86
N GLU A 352 14.78 14.10 34.26
CA GLU A 352 13.37 14.51 34.34
C GLU A 352 12.81 14.17 35.71
N ILE A 353 12.12 15.14 36.34
CA ILE A 353 11.53 15.09 37.68
C ILE A 353 10.61 13.86 37.88
N ASN A 354 10.14 13.23 36.81
CA ASN A 354 9.23 12.07 36.84
C ASN A 354 9.80 10.76 36.25
N TYR A 355 11.09 10.69 35.91
CA TYR A 355 11.68 9.50 35.28
C TYR A 355 11.52 8.24 36.15
N SER A 356 11.70 8.37 37.46
CA SER A 356 11.53 7.27 38.43
C SER A 356 10.10 6.71 38.42
N GLU A 357 9.09 7.57 38.30
CA GLU A 357 7.69 7.14 38.25
C GLU A 357 7.37 6.46 36.91
N LEU A 358 7.85 7.01 35.79
CA LEU A 358 7.70 6.39 34.46
C LEU A 358 8.38 5.02 34.40
N VAL A 359 9.55 4.85 35.03
CA VAL A 359 10.22 3.55 35.13
C VAL A 359 9.38 2.54 35.93
N LYS A 360 8.78 2.95 37.05
CA LYS A 360 7.89 2.08 37.84
C LYS A 360 6.65 1.66 37.05
N LEU A 361 5.94 2.62 36.45
CA LEU A 361 4.77 2.35 35.61
C LEU A 361 5.15 1.49 34.39
N GLY A 362 6.26 1.80 33.73
CA GLY A 362 6.76 1.04 32.60
C GLY A 362 7.00 -0.43 32.92
N LYS A 363 7.63 -0.73 34.06
CA LYS A 363 7.83 -2.13 34.48
C LYS A 363 6.51 -2.86 34.69
N GLN A 364 5.51 -2.20 35.28
CA GLN A 364 4.17 -2.78 35.46
C GLN A 364 3.47 -3.03 34.12
N ILE A 365 3.59 -2.09 33.19
CA ILE A 365 3.04 -2.20 31.83
C ILE A 365 3.68 -3.36 31.06
N VAL A 366 5.01 -3.51 31.12
CA VAL A 366 5.74 -4.58 30.40
C VAL A 366 5.31 -5.97 30.84
N VAL A 367 5.01 -6.17 32.13
CA VAL A 367 4.47 -7.44 32.63
C VAL A 367 3.17 -7.82 31.92
N LYS A 368 2.33 -6.83 31.60
CA LYS A 368 1.07 -7.02 30.86
C LYS A 368 1.26 -7.27 29.36
N CYS A 369 2.49 -7.16 28.84
CA CYS A 369 2.82 -7.53 27.46
C CYS A 369 3.24 -9.01 27.31
N PHE A 370 3.17 -9.80 28.39
CA PHE A 370 3.46 -11.24 28.41
C PHE A 370 4.82 -11.61 27.83
N ASN A 371 5.80 -10.71 27.97
CA ASN A 371 7.15 -10.83 27.41
C ASN A 371 7.19 -11.07 25.88
N VAL A 372 6.13 -10.70 25.16
CA VAL A 372 6.05 -10.82 23.70
C VAL A 372 6.71 -9.60 23.04
N PRO A 373 7.80 -9.76 22.28
CA PRO A 373 8.55 -8.64 21.68
C PRO A 373 7.68 -7.68 20.87
N LEU A 374 6.77 -8.18 20.03
CA LEU A 374 5.89 -7.33 19.22
C LEU A 374 4.99 -6.45 20.11
N ALA A 375 4.33 -7.05 21.11
CA ALA A 375 3.47 -6.33 22.04
C ALA A 375 4.26 -5.26 22.82
N ILE A 376 5.46 -5.61 23.30
CA ILE A 376 6.34 -4.67 23.99
C ILE A 376 6.70 -3.48 23.10
N ARG A 377 7.09 -3.72 21.84
CA ARG A 377 7.44 -2.64 20.90
C ARG A 377 6.25 -1.75 20.59
N VAL A 378 5.07 -2.33 20.38
CA VAL A 378 3.84 -1.57 20.11
C VAL A 378 3.45 -0.69 21.30
N VAL A 379 3.48 -1.24 22.52
CA VAL A 379 3.16 -0.46 23.73
C VAL A 379 4.22 0.61 24.01
N GLY A 380 5.50 0.26 23.85
CA GLY A 380 6.59 1.21 24.03
C GLY A 380 6.50 2.39 23.06
N THR A 381 6.27 2.12 21.78
CA THR A 381 6.11 3.18 20.77
C THR A 381 4.85 4.03 20.97
N LEU A 382 3.75 3.44 21.47
CA LEU A 382 2.53 4.17 21.83
C LEU A 382 2.75 5.15 23.00
N LEU A 383 3.56 4.75 23.98
CA LEU A 383 3.84 5.54 25.19
C LEU A 383 5.01 6.52 25.04
N TYR A 384 5.78 6.41 23.97
CA TYR A 384 6.89 7.30 23.66
C TYR A 384 6.44 8.77 23.62
N GLY A 385 7.17 9.63 24.34
CA GLY A 385 6.91 11.08 24.42
C GLY A 385 5.60 11.47 25.13
N GLN A 386 4.90 10.52 25.74
CA GLN A 386 3.69 10.79 26.53
C GLN A 386 4.05 11.19 27.97
N ASN A 387 3.15 11.95 28.60
CA ASN A 387 3.32 12.34 30.01
C ASN A 387 2.92 11.21 30.97
N VAL A 388 3.29 11.36 32.24
CA VAL A 388 2.97 10.41 33.32
C VAL A 388 1.47 10.12 33.40
N SER A 389 0.61 11.13 33.27
CA SER A 389 -0.84 10.97 33.32
C SER A 389 -1.37 10.04 32.23
N LYS A 390 -0.83 10.15 31.00
CA LYS A 390 -1.17 9.25 29.88
C LYS A 390 -0.67 7.83 30.13
N TRP A 391 0.53 7.65 30.69
CA TRP A 391 1.04 6.33 31.08
C TRP A 391 0.16 5.67 32.14
N ARG A 392 -0.24 6.44 33.16
CA ARG A 392 -1.14 5.97 34.21
C ARG A 392 -2.52 5.60 33.66
N SER A 393 -3.11 6.46 32.84
CA SER A 393 -4.39 6.17 32.17
C SER A 393 -4.32 4.94 31.27
N PHE A 394 -3.22 4.74 30.55
CA PHE A 394 -3.01 3.53 29.74
C PHE A 394 -2.93 2.27 30.62
N HIS A 395 -2.19 2.33 31.72
CA HIS A 395 -2.08 1.24 32.68
C HIS A 395 -3.43 0.90 33.35
N GLU A 396 -4.15 1.91 33.83
CA GLU A 396 -5.38 1.75 34.61
C GLU A 396 -6.62 1.48 33.75
N CYS A 397 -6.75 2.08 32.56
CA CYS A 397 -7.94 1.98 31.72
C CYS A 397 -7.71 1.13 30.47
N GLY A 398 -6.51 1.21 29.87
CA GLY A 398 -6.17 0.48 28.64
C GLY A 398 -5.92 -1.01 28.90
N LEU A 399 -5.11 -1.33 29.92
CA LEU A 399 -4.72 -2.71 30.22
C LEU A 399 -5.64 -3.44 31.20
N ALA A 400 -6.52 -2.72 31.92
CA ALA A 400 -7.45 -3.33 32.88
C ALA A 400 -8.51 -4.24 32.24
N LYS A 401 -8.70 -4.15 30.91
CA LYS A 401 -9.62 -5.00 30.14
C LYS A 401 -9.00 -6.32 29.64
N LEU A 402 -7.70 -6.54 29.88
CA LEU A 402 -7.00 -7.77 29.47
C LEU A 402 -7.24 -8.87 30.52
N ASN A 403 -8.18 -9.78 30.23
CA ASN A 403 -8.41 -11.00 31.00
C ASN A 403 -7.75 -12.22 30.32
N ASN A 404 -7.34 -13.20 31.15
CA ASN A 404 -6.50 -14.35 30.81
C ASN A 404 -6.93 -15.14 29.55
N GLY A 405 -6.13 -15.08 28.46
CA GLY A 405 -6.24 -15.94 27.27
C GLY A 405 -5.54 -15.43 25.99
N GLU A 406 -5.43 -16.28 24.95
CA GLU A 406 -4.73 -16.01 23.66
C GLU A 406 -5.19 -14.73 22.90
N ASN A 407 -6.31 -14.12 23.28
CA ASN A 407 -6.82 -12.83 22.78
C ASN A 407 -6.09 -11.59 23.34
N GLU A 408 -5.14 -11.75 24.27
CA GLU A 408 -4.44 -10.66 24.94
C GLU A 408 -3.53 -9.85 24.02
N ILE A 409 -2.68 -10.52 23.23
CA ILE A 409 -1.81 -9.84 22.26
C ILE A 409 -2.69 -9.07 21.27
N MET A 410 -3.79 -9.70 20.83
CA MET A 410 -4.66 -9.06 19.86
C MET A 410 -5.29 -7.76 20.42
N SER A 411 -5.66 -7.79 21.70
CA SER A 411 -6.20 -6.64 22.40
C SER A 411 -5.17 -5.52 22.54
N ILE A 412 -3.89 -5.84 22.76
CA ILE A 412 -2.80 -4.86 22.81
C ILE A 412 -2.58 -4.17 21.46
N LEU A 413 -2.55 -4.93 20.35
CA LEU A 413 -2.40 -4.31 19.02
C LEU A 413 -3.64 -3.49 18.66
N LYS A 414 -4.84 -3.95 19.06
CA LYS A 414 -6.09 -3.20 18.89
C LYS A 414 -6.04 -1.86 19.63
N LEU A 415 -5.47 -1.78 20.83
CA LEU A 415 -5.28 -0.49 21.53
C LEU A 415 -4.44 0.48 20.69
N SER A 416 -3.33 0.02 20.08
CA SER A 416 -2.52 0.86 19.19
C SER A 416 -3.30 1.40 17.99
N TYR A 417 -4.20 0.57 17.43
CA TYR A 417 -5.13 0.97 16.37
C TYR A 417 -6.19 1.95 16.87
N ASP A 418 -6.84 1.69 18.01
CA ASP A 418 -7.89 2.54 18.59
C ASP A 418 -7.38 3.96 18.84
N ASN A 419 -6.09 4.11 19.16
CA ASN A 419 -5.39 5.37 19.37
C ASN A 419 -4.90 6.07 18.07
N LEU A 420 -5.22 5.56 16.87
CA LEU A 420 -4.97 6.26 15.60
C LEU A 420 -6.04 7.32 15.33
N GLU A 421 -5.69 8.32 14.52
CA GLU A 421 -6.70 9.23 13.96
C GLU A 421 -7.55 8.52 12.90
N SER A 422 -8.81 8.92 12.72
CA SER A 422 -9.75 8.24 11.83
C SER A 422 -9.24 8.08 10.39
N SER A 423 -8.52 9.07 9.85
CA SER A 423 -7.92 9.00 8.51
C SER A 423 -6.79 7.95 8.41
N LEU A 424 -5.96 7.83 9.46
CA LEU A 424 -4.94 6.79 9.58
C LEU A 424 -5.55 5.40 9.75
N LYS A 425 -6.64 5.27 10.52
CA LYS A 425 -7.38 4.01 10.69
C LYS A 425 -7.87 3.48 9.34
N VAL A 426 -8.37 4.38 8.48
CA VAL A 426 -8.83 4.02 7.13
C VAL A 426 -7.66 3.55 6.26
N CYS A 427 -6.54 4.26 6.27
CA CYS A 427 -5.34 3.86 5.53
C CYS A 427 -4.82 2.49 5.97
N PHE A 428 -4.76 2.25 7.28
CA PHE A 428 -4.40 0.95 7.85
C PHE A 428 -5.41 -0.15 7.47
N THR A 429 -6.71 0.13 7.56
CA THR A 429 -7.75 -0.85 7.19
C THR A 429 -7.62 -1.26 5.73
N TYR A 430 -7.31 -0.32 4.84
CA TYR A 430 -7.06 -0.59 3.42
C TYR A 430 -5.86 -1.52 3.19
N CYS A 431 -4.89 -1.57 4.10
CA CYS A 431 -3.75 -2.47 3.98
C CYS A 431 -4.12 -3.96 4.06
N SER A 432 -5.30 -4.31 4.61
CA SER A 432 -5.84 -5.68 4.54
C SER A 432 -6.06 -6.18 3.11
N LEU A 433 -6.07 -5.27 2.12
CA LEU A 433 -6.16 -5.60 0.71
C LEU A 433 -5.03 -6.52 0.25
N PHE A 434 -3.83 -6.36 0.80
CA PHE A 434 -2.67 -7.17 0.39
C PHE A 434 -2.68 -8.50 1.12
N PRO A 435 -2.29 -9.62 0.49
CA PRO A 435 -2.14 -10.90 1.18
C PRO A 435 -1.13 -10.81 2.34
N LYS A 436 -1.22 -11.77 3.27
CA LYS A 436 -0.19 -11.96 4.31
C LYS A 436 1.17 -12.19 3.69
N ASP A 437 2.20 -11.66 4.35
CA ASP A 437 3.59 -11.64 3.88
C ASP A 437 3.87 -10.97 2.52
N PHE A 438 2.86 -10.38 1.88
CA PHE A 438 3.02 -9.70 0.61
C PHE A 438 3.97 -8.52 0.75
N LYS A 439 4.95 -8.45 -0.15
CA LYS A 439 5.93 -7.37 -0.19
C LYS A 439 5.32 -6.18 -0.92
N ILE A 440 5.07 -5.11 -0.18
CA ILE A 440 4.39 -3.91 -0.68
C ILE A 440 5.43 -2.84 -1.00
N GLU A 441 5.41 -2.32 -2.23
CA GLU A 441 6.15 -1.11 -2.60
C GLU A 441 5.53 0.10 -1.90
N LYS A 442 6.36 0.87 -1.19
CA LYS A 442 5.91 2.03 -0.39
C LYS A 442 5.12 3.03 -1.23
N ASP A 443 5.70 3.44 -2.35
CA ASP A 443 5.07 4.41 -3.25
C ASP A 443 3.77 3.88 -3.83
N LYS A 444 3.67 2.57 -4.10
CA LYS A 444 2.43 1.94 -4.55
C LYS A 444 1.35 2.10 -3.49
N LEU A 445 1.62 1.76 -2.22
CA LEU A 445 0.62 1.91 -1.15
C LEU A 445 0.17 3.36 -0.96
N ILE A 446 1.11 4.31 -0.94
CA ILE A 446 0.82 5.74 -0.81
C ILE A 446 -0.09 6.21 -1.96
N ARG A 447 0.25 5.89 -3.20
CA ARG A 447 -0.54 6.26 -4.38
C ARG A 447 -1.93 5.62 -4.36
N LEU A 448 -2.06 4.41 -3.81
CA LEU A 448 -3.36 3.77 -3.61
C LEU A 448 -4.21 4.50 -2.56
N TRP A 449 -3.65 4.89 -1.41
CA TRP A 449 -4.37 5.68 -0.41
C TRP A 449 -4.82 7.04 -0.97
N MET A 450 -3.97 7.70 -1.77
CA MET A 450 -4.31 8.93 -2.46
C MET A 450 -5.44 8.73 -3.47
N ALA A 451 -5.39 7.66 -4.27
CA ALA A 451 -6.41 7.32 -5.26
C ALA A 451 -7.79 7.07 -4.62
N GLN A 452 -7.83 6.47 -3.44
CA GLN A 452 -9.09 6.32 -2.69
C GLN A 452 -9.57 7.64 -2.07
N GLY A 453 -8.66 8.59 -1.89
CA GLY A 453 -8.92 9.88 -1.26
C GLY A 453 -8.91 9.81 0.26
N TYR A 454 -8.09 8.92 0.84
CA TYR A 454 -8.00 8.68 2.29
C TYR A 454 -7.02 9.61 3.01
N ILE A 455 -6.15 10.29 2.25
CA ILE A 455 -5.18 11.24 2.79
C ILE A 455 -5.84 12.60 2.99
N VAL A 456 -5.80 13.08 4.24
CA VAL A 456 -6.20 14.43 4.62
C VAL A 456 -4.95 15.14 5.17
N PRO A 457 -4.52 16.27 4.57
CA PRO A 457 -3.39 17.05 5.09
C PRO A 457 -3.62 17.47 6.54
N PHE A 458 -2.60 17.34 7.38
CA PHE A 458 -2.68 17.73 8.79
C PHE A 458 -2.58 19.25 8.98
N GLU A 459 -1.98 19.95 8.01
CA GLU A 459 -1.78 21.40 8.04
C GLU A 459 -2.29 22.07 6.77
N VAL A 460 -2.71 23.33 6.91
CA VAL A 460 -3.08 24.17 5.77
C VAL A 460 -1.84 24.41 4.92
N GLY A 461 -1.90 24.04 3.64
CA GLY A 461 -0.80 24.22 2.69
C GLY A 461 0.17 23.02 2.59
N GLN A 462 0.01 21.98 3.42
CA GLN A 462 0.76 20.73 3.26
C GLN A 462 0.32 20.02 1.97
N SER A 463 1.28 19.55 1.17
CA SER A 463 0.97 18.78 -0.03
C SER A 463 0.39 17.41 0.32
N LEU A 464 -0.36 16.81 -0.60
CA LEU A 464 -0.94 15.48 -0.36
C LEU A 464 0.14 14.40 -0.28
N GLU A 465 1.23 14.56 -1.03
CA GLU A 465 2.40 13.69 -1.01
C GLU A 465 3.10 13.73 0.35
N ASP A 466 3.31 14.93 0.90
CA ASP A 466 3.92 15.10 2.23
C ASP A 466 3.01 14.53 3.33
N ALA A 467 1.70 14.78 3.24
CA ALA A 467 0.74 14.20 4.16
C ALA A 467 0.73 12.66 4.08
N ALA A 468 0.75 12.08 2.87
CA ALA A 468 0.75 10.64 2.71
C ALA A 468 2.05 9.98 3.21
N GLU A 469 3.19 10.63 3.00
CA GLU A 469 4.48 10.23 3.56
C GLU A 469 4.47 10.26 5.10
N GLU A 470 3.86 11.30 5.68
CA GLU A 470 3.67 11.41 7.12
C GLU A 470 2.76 10.29 7.65
N TYR A 471 1.68 9.95 6.94
CA TYR A 471 0.80 8.83 7.31
C TYR A 471 1.57 7.50 7.33
N PHE A 472 2.33 7.22 6.27
CA PHE A 472 3.18 6.04 6.19
C PHE A 472 4.18 6.01 7.36
N SER A 473 4.84 7.14 7.62
CA SER A 473 5.81 7.30 8.70
C SER A 473 5.20 7.06 10.07
N ILE A 474 3.98 7.52 10.34
CA ILE A 474 3.27 7.29 11.60
C ILE A 474 2.98 5.80 11.79
N LEU A 475 2.43 5.12 10.77
CA LEU A 475 2.12 3.69 10.84
C LEU A 475 3.39 2.85 11.02
N LEU A 476 4.46 3.18 10.30
CA LEU A 476 5.78 2.55 10.48
C LEU A 476 6.30 2.73 11.91
N ARG A 477 6.26 3.95 12.45
CA ARG A 477 6.72 4.27 13.82
C ARG A 477 5.92 3.54 14.89
N ARG A 478 4.65 3.23 14.64
CA ARG A 478 3.80 2.42 15.53
C ARG A 478 3.93 0.91 15.32
N CYS A 479 4.94 0.48 14.58
CA CYS A 479 5.23 -0.93 14.29
C CYS A 479 4.13 -1.68 13.53
N PHE A 480 3.29 -0.96 12.77
CA PHE A 480 2.31 -1.61 11.88
C PHE A 480 2.97 -2.21 10.63
N PHE A 481 4.15 -1.70 10.26
CA PHE A 481 4.96 -2.18 9.15
C PHE A 481 6.29 -2.76 9.65
N GLN A 482 6.79 -3.78 8.95
CA GLN A 482 8.04 -4.48 9.25
C GLN A 482 8.82 -4.83 7.98
N GLY A 483 10.06 -5.31 8.13
CA GLY A 483 10.86 -5.80 7.01
C GLY A 483 11.10 -4.74 5.94
N VAL A 484 11.38 -3.50 6.37
CA VAL A 484 11.54 -2.37 5.45
C VAL A 484 12.88 -2.49 4.74
N GLU A 485 12.85 -2.57 3.42
CA GLU A 485 14.03 -2.53 2.58
C GLU A 485 14.33 -1.10 2.17
N VAL A 486 15.60 -0.74 2.28
CA VAL A 486 16.11 0.57 1.90
C VAL A 486 16.89 0.41 0.60
N ASN A 487 16.70 1.32 -0.35
CA ASN A 487 17.47 1.35 -1.60
C ASN A 487 18.91 1.83 -1.35
N GLU A 488 19.76 1.78 -2.38
CA GLU A 488 21.18 2.15 -2.31
C GLU A 488 21.41 3.62 -1.90
N ILE A 489 20.39 4.48 -2.00
CA ILE A 489 20.44 5.92 -1.69
C ILE A 489 19.80 6.21 -0.31
N GLY A 490 19.48 5.19 0.49
CA GLY A 490 18.92 5.36 1.83
C GLY A 490 17.40 5.59 1.90
N GLY A 491 16.68 5.51 0.77
CA GLY A 491 15.22 5.66 0.69
C GLY A 491 14.47 4.35 0.88
N PHE A 492 13.36 4.37 1.63
CA PHE A 492 12.50 3.19 1.83
C PHE A 492 11.85 2.74 0.52
N ASN A 493 12.08 1.49 0.12
CA ASN A 493 11.60 0.91 -1.13
C ASN A 493 10.34 0.06 -0.91
N SER A 494 10.42 -0.91 0.01
CA SER A 494 9.34 -1.86 0.24
C SER A 494 9.30 -2.34 1.68
N PHE A 495 8.16 -2.89 2.09
CA PHE A 495 7.94 -3.37 3.46
C PHE A 495 6.87 -4.48 3.45
N LYS A 496 6.65 -5.07 4.63
CA LYS A 496 5.60 -6.06 4.88
C LYS A 496 4.76 -5.66 6.09
N ILE A 497 3.60 -6.29 6.23
CA ILE A 497 2.74 -6.17 7.40
C ILE A 497 2.90 -7.46 8.21
N HIS A 498 3.15 -7.34 9.51
CA HIS A 498 3.22 -8.52 10.38
C HIS A 498 1.86 -9.20 10.43
N ASP A 499 1.76 -10.53 10.40
CA ASP A 499 0.46 -11.19 10.21
C ASP A 499 -0.53 -10.91 11.34
N LEU A 500 -0.12 -10.83 12.61
CA LEU A 500 -1.03 -10.38 13.68
C LEU A 500 -1.58 -8.95 13.48
N ILE A 501 -0.81 -8.06 12.85
CA ILE A 501 -1.27 -6.72 12.48
C ILE A 501 -2.19 -6.80 11.25
N HIS A 502 -1.89 -7.71 10.32
CA HIS A 502 -2.74 -7.98 9.17
C HIS A 502 -4.08 -8.58 9.59
N ASP A 503 -4.09 -9.56 10.50
CA ASP A 503 -5.28 -10.16 11.14
C ASP A 503 -6.15 -9.07 11.78
N LEU A 504 -5.54 -8.07 12.42
CA LEU A 504 -6.25 -6.90 12.94
C LEU A 504 -6.86 -6.08 11.82
N ALA A 505 -6.09 -5.80 10.75
CA ALA A 505 -6.57 -5.06 9.58
C ALA A 505 -7.78 -5.75 8.93
N GLU A 506 -7.72 -7.07 8.73
CA GLU A 506 -8.83 -7.89 8.23
C GLU A 506 -10.05 -7.82 9.16
N LYS A 507 -9.82 -7.98 10.48
CA LYS A 507 -10.89 -7.93 11.49
C LYS A 507 -11.61 -6.57 11.50
N VAL A 508 -10.89 -5.47 11.29
CA VAL A 508 -11.51 -4.13 11.22
C VAL A 508 -12.11 -3.80 9.86
N ALA A 509 -11.57 -4.37 8.76
CA ALA A 509 -12.07 -4.21 7.40
C ALA A 509 -13.40 -4.95 7.15
N LYS A 510 -13.61 -6.09 7.82
CA LYS A 510 -14.79 -6.96 7.66
C LYS A 510 -14.97 -7.36 6.17
N GLU A 511 -16.18 -7.21 5.61
CA GLU A 511 -16.52 -7.68 4.25
C GLU A 511 -16.14 -6.68 3.13
N ASP A 512 -15.53 -5.54 3.48
CA ASP A 512 -15.23 -4.46 2.52
C ASP A 512 -14.11 -4.79 1.53
N VAL A 513 -13.23 -5.70 1.96
CA VAL A 513 -12.02 -6.13 1.28
C VAL A 513 -12.09 -7.63 1.09
N VAL A 514 -11.84 -8.11 -0.13
CA VAL A 514 -11.85 -9.55 -0.43
C VAL A 514 -10.61 -9.95 -1.20
N LEU A 515 -9.99 -11.03 -0.74
CA LEU A 515 -8.93 -11.75 -1.43
C LEU A 515 -9.55 -12.87 -2.28
N LEU A 516 -9.25 -12.90 -3.58
CA LEU A 516 -9.84 -13.86 -4.52
C LEU A 516 -8.77 -14.58 -5.33
N ASN A 517 -8.89 -15.91 -5.43
CA ASN A 517 -8.10 -16.71 -6.39
C ASN A 517 -8.74 -16.78 -7.78
N SER A 518 -10.06 -16.56 -7.86
CA SER A 518 -10.81 -16.41 -9.09
C SER A 518 -12.06 -15.60 -8.81
N ILE A 519 -12.44 -14.72 -9.74
CA ILE A 519 -13.60 -13.84 -9.58
C ILE A 519 -14.86 -14.64 -9.89
N ARG A 520 -15.69 -14.86 -8.87
CA ARG A 520 -16.91 -15.68 -8.90
C ARG A 520 -18.17 -14.80 -8.95
N SER A 521 -19.33 -15.44 -9.17
CA SER A 521 -20.62 -14.76 -9.30
C SER A 521 -21.28 -14.35 -7.97
N ASP A 522 -20.70 -14.75 -6.84
CA ASP A 522 -21.23 -14.57 -5.48
C ASP A 522 -20.64 -13.36 -4.74
N LEU A 523 -19.97 -12.43 -5.46
CA LEU A 523 -19.50 -11.19 -4.84
C LEU A 523 -20.69 -10.40 -4.27
N LYS A 524 -20.65 -10.17 -2.96
CA LYS A 524 -21.64 -9.36 -2.25
C LYS A 524 -21.53 -7.90 -2.66
N ASP A 525 -22.65 -7.18 -2.59
CA ASP A 525 -22.71 -5.74 -2.91
C ASP A 525 -21.88 -4.87 -1.94
N ASP A 526 -21.48 -5.41 -0.79
CA ASP A 526 -20.71 -4.71 0.26
C ASP A 526 -19.20 -4.72 0.02
N VAL A 527 -18.73 -5.45 -1.00
CA VAL A 527 -17.31 -5.53 -1.38
C VAL A 527 -16.94 -4.31 -2.23
N HIS A 528 -15.94 -3.55 -1.80
CA HIS A 528 -15.45 -2.37 -2.53
C HIS A 528 -14.01 -2.55 -3.02
N HIS A 529 -13.22 -3.42 -2.39
CA HIS A 529 -11.82 -3.58 -2.70
C HIS A 529 -11.47 -5.06 -2.91
N ILE A 530 -10.86 -5.37 -4.05
CA ILE A 530 -10.51 -6.72 -4.44
C ILE A 530 -9.00 -6.81 -4.66
N PHE A 531 -8.39 -7.84 -4.08
CA PHE A 531 -7.08 -8.32 -4.46
C PHE A 531 -7.22 -9.69 -5.14
N HIS A 532 -6.75 -9.79 -6.38
CA HIS A 532 -6.83 -11.02 -7.17
C HIS A 532 -5.47 -11.73 -7.20
N VAL A 533 -5.41 -12.90 -6.57
CA VAL A 533 -4.26 -13.83 -6.56
C VAL A 533 -4.54 -14.96 -7.55
N GLY A 534 -4.47 -14.69 -8.85
CA GLY A 534 -4.85 -15.71 -9.82
C GLY A 534 -4.64 -15.36 -11.27
N SER A 535 -4.59 -16.42 -12.10
CA SER A 535 -4.40 -16.36 -13.55
C SER A 535 -5.70 -16.63 -14.33
N LYS A 536 -6.86 -16.54 -13.67
CA LYS A 536 -8.17 -16.80 -14.28
C LYS A 536 -9.24 -15.84 -13.77
N GLY A 537 -9.33 -14.67 -14.40
CA GLY A 537 -10.49 -13.77 -14.29
C GLY A 537 -11.35 -13.86 -15.54
N SER A 538 -12.47 -14.59 -15.52
CA SER A 538 -13.37 -14.66 -16.70
C SER A 538 -14.75 -14.03 -16.47
N PHE A 539 -15.10 -13.79 -15.21
CA PHE A 539 -16.39 -13.28 -14.80
C PHE A 539 -16.22 -12.03 -13.93
N PHE A 540 -16.99 -10.97 -14.21
CA PHE A 540 -17.00 -9.75 -13.42
C PHE A 540 -18.46 -9.41 -13.14
N PRO A 541 -18.99 -9.64 -11.92
CA PRO A 541 -20.36 -9.24 -11.61
C PRO A 541 -20.49 -7.72 -11.62
N LYS A 542 -21.70 -7.22 -11.89
CA LYS A 542 -21.98 -5.78 -11.84
C LYS A 542 -22.08 -5.33 -10.38
N CYS A 543 -20.94 -4.89 -9.83
CA CYS A 543 -20.78 -4.43 -8.45
C CYS A 543 -20.07 -3.07 -8.42
N LYS A 544 -20.12 -2.38 -7.26
CA LYS A 544 -19.49 -1.07 -7.06
C LYS A 544 -18.05 -1.17 -6.56
N ILE A 545 -17.24 -1.94 -7.28
CA ILE A 545 -15.83 -2.10 -6.95
C ILE A 545 -15.09 -0.77 -7.16
N ARG A 546 -14.36 -0.33 -6.14
CA ARG A 546 -13.53 0.87 -6.11
C ARG A 546 -12.03 0.59 -6.29
N SER A 547 -11.56 -0.57 -5.83
CA SER A 547 -10.19 -1.01 -6.06
C SER A 547 -10.14 -2.42 -6.63
N TYR A 548 -9.43 -2.56 -7.75
CA TYR A 548 -8.99 -3.86 -8.24
C TYR A 548 -7.47 -3.85 -8.32
N VAL A 549 -6.84 -4.63 -7.43
CA VAL A 549 -5.39 -4.88 -7.41
C VAL A 549 -5.18 -6.37 -7.68
N ARG A 550 -4.07 -6.73 -8.30
CA ARG A 550 -3.75 -8.13 -8.59
C ARG A 550 -2.28 -8.42 -8.38
N ASP A 551 -1.94 -9.70 -8.33
CA ASP A 551 -0.58 -10.18 -8.53
C ASP A 551 -0.55 -11.32 -9.57
N GLY A 552 0.57 -11.45 -10.27
CA GLY A 552 0.82 -12.50 -11.26
C GLY A 552 0.70 -12.07 -12.71
N PHE A 553 1.23 -12.89 -13.63
CA PHE A 553 1.14 -12.65 -15.07
C PHE A 553 0.00 -13.46 -15.70
N GLU A 554 -0.80 -12.83 -16.56
CA GLU A 554 -1.92 -13.49 -17.23
C GLU A 554 -2.04 -13.02 -18.68
N LYS A 555 -2.35 -13.92 -19.60
CA LYS A 555 -2.62 -13.58 -21.01
C LYS A 555 -4.12 -13.62 -21.27
N ASN A 556 -4.58 -12.81 -22.22
CA ASN A 556 -5.99 -12.77 -22.66
C ASN A 556 -6.98 -12.38 -21.55
N PHE A 557 -6.56 -11.54 -20.61
CA PHE A 557 -7.43 -11.06 -19.55
C PHE A 557 -8.58 -10.20 -20.12
N PRO A 558 -9.85 -10.44 -19.74
CA PRO A 558 -11.01 -9.76 -20.33
C PRO A 558 -11.23 -8.34 -19.80
N VAL A 559 -10.28 -7.43 -20.08
CA VAL A 559 -10.28 -6.02 -19.64
C VAL A 559 -11.58 -5.30 -19.99
N ILE A 560 -12.16 -5.54 -21.17
CA ILE A 560 -13.41 -4.91 -21.62
C ILE A 560 -14.56 -5.22 -20.66
N LYS A 561 -14.74 -6.49 -20.28
CA LYS A 561 -15.82 -6.93 -19.38
C LYS A 561 -15.67 -6.32 -17.99
N LEU A 562 -14.43 -6.24 -17.49
CA LEU A 562 -14.12 -5.59 -16.21
C LEU A 562 -14.57 -4.12 -16.25
N ILE A 563 -14.15 -3.38 -17.27
CA ILE A 563 -14.46 -1.96 -17.44
C ILE A 563 -15.98 -1.74 -17.59
N GLU A 564 -16.69 -2.63 -18.30
CA GLU A 564 -18.13 -2.54 -18.48
C GLU A 564 -18.91 -2.70 -17.18
N ASN A 565 -18.46 -3.55 -16.26
CA ASN A 565 -19.21 -3.93 -15.07
C ASN A 565 -18.83 -3.13 -13.81
N TRP A 566 -17.60 -2.61 -13.71
CA TRP A 566 -17.12 -1.89 -12.52
C TRP A 566 -16.86 -0.41 -12.81
N LYS A 567 -17.92 0.40 -12.72
CA LYS A 567 -17.86 1.84 -13.05
C LYS A 567 -17.37 2.74 -11.91
N SER A 568 -17.42 2.25 -10.66
CA SER A 568 -16.95 2.99 -9.47
C SER A 568 -15.42 2.88 -9.24
N LEU A 569 -14.66 2.29 -10.17
CA LEU A 569 -13.22 2.07 -10.00
C LEU A 569 -12.45 3.38 -9.83
N ARG A 570 -11.66 3.44 -8.76
CA ARG A 570 -10.65 4.46 -8.46
C ARG A 570 -9.24 3.94 -8.66
N THR A 571 -9.04 2.63 -8.44
CA THR A 571 -7.79 1.92 -8.67
C THR A 571 -8.04 0.76 -9.62
N LEU A 572 -7.26 0.70 -10.70
CA LEU A 572 -7.25 -0.40 -11.66
C LEU A 572 -5.82 -0.85 -11.93
N ASP A 573 -5.48 -2.05 -11.46
CA ASP A 573 -4.21 -2.71 -11.73
C ASP A 573 -4.35 -3.74 -12.88
N LEU A 574 -3.66 -3.45 -13.99
CA LEU A 574 -3.59 -4.26 -15.20
C LEU A 574 -2.14 -4.61 -15.55
N HIS A 575 -1.23 -4.61 -14.57
CA HIS A 575 0.18 -4.89 -14.82
C HIS A 575 0.38 -6.33 -15.33
N GLY A 576 1.35 -6.53 -16.23
CA GLY A 576 1.77 -7.87 -16.64
C GLY A 576 0.69 -8.72 -17.33
N LEU A 577 -0.21 -8.08 -18.08
CA LEU A 577 -1.35 -8.75 -18.76
C LEU A 577 -1.11 -9.07 -20.25
N ASP A 578 0.11 -8.86 -20.75
CA ASP A 578 0.47 -8.99 -22.18
C ASP A 578 -0.47 -8.19 -23.09
N ILE A 579 -0.96 -7.03 -22.60
CA ILE A 579 -1.87 -6.15 -23.33
C ILE A 579 -1.11 -5.51 -24.50
N GLN A 580 -1.59 -5.73 -25.72
CA GLN A 580 -1.05 -5.08 -26.92
C GLN A 580 -1.76 -3.75 -27.21
N ALA A 581 -3.06 -3.68 -26.91
CA ALA A 581 -3.88 -2.49 -27.05
C ALA A 581 -4.92 -2.44 -25.93
N LEU A 582 -5.03 -1.28 -25.28
CA LEU A 582 -6.03 -1.03 -24.25
C LEU A 582 -7.34 -0.57 -24.91
N PRO A 583 -8.52 -1.05 -24.48
CA PRO A 583 -9.78 -0.71 -25.15
C PRO A 583 -10.19 0.76 -24.91
N ASP A 584 -10.84 1.38 -25.90
CA ASP A 584 -11.34 2.75 -25.80
C ASP A 584 -12.37 2.97 -24.69
N SER A 585 -13.01 1.89 -24.23
CA SER A 585 -13.92 1.95 -23.09
C SER A 585 -13.26 2.41 -21.79
N ILE A 586 -11.92 2.42 -21.72
CA ILE A 586 -11.18 2.88 -20.53
C ILE A 586 -11.58 4.31 -20.15
N GLY A 587 -11.76 5.22 -21.14
CA GLY A 587 -12.17 6.61 -20.90
C GLY A 587 -13.52 6.76 -20.20
N LYS A 588 -14.33 5.69 -20.14
CA LYS A 588 -15.62 5.66 -19.42
C LYS A 588 -15.48 5.49 -17.90
N LEU A 589 -14.29 5.23 -17.37
CA LEU A 589 -14.05 5.08 -15.92
C LEU A 589 -13.81 6.45 -15.28
N LEU A 590 -14.89 7.21 -15.11
CA LEU A 590 -14.84 8.60 -14.64
C LEU A 590 -14.10 8.75 -13.29
N HIS A 591 -14.29 7.82 -12.36
CA HIS A 591 -13.72 7.87 -11.01
C HIS A 591 -12.25 7.42 -10.93
N LEU A 592 -11.65 6.98 -12.04
CA LEU A 592 -10.34 6.35 -12.01
C LEU A 592 -9.25 7.36 -11.64
N ARG A 593 -8.48 7.05 -10.60
CA ARG A 593 -7.38 7.88 -10.07
C ARG A 593 -6.02 7.18 -10.16
N TYR A 594 -5.99 5.85 -10.21
CA TYR A 594 -4.78 5.05 -10.33
C TYR A 594 -4.97 3.99 -11.41
N LEU A 595 -4.08 4.00 -12.41
CA LEU A 595 -4.02 3.00 -13.47
C LEU A 595 -2.59 2.46 -13.58
N ASP A 596 -2.43 1.16 -13.34
CA ASP A 596 -1.17 0.44 -13.52
C ASP A 596 -1.25 -0.45 -14.76
N LEU A 597 -0.44 -0.11 -15.76
CA LEU A 597 -0.25 -0.84 -17.02
C LEU A 597 1.18 -1.36 -17.14
N SER A 598 1.96 -1.33 -16.05
CA SER A 598 3.36 -1.72 -16.07
C SER A 598 3.55 -3.16 -16.54
N ARG A 599 4.73 -3.47 -17.08
CA ARG A 599 5.13 -4.79 -17.57
C ARG A 599 4.21 -5.37 -18.67
N ASN A 600 3.42 -4.53 -19.34
CA ASN A 600 2.79 -4.89 -20.61
C ASN A 600 3.79 -4.64 -21.74
N TYR A 601 4.76 -5.54 -21.87
CA TYR A 601 5.95 -5.35 -22.73
C TYR A 601 5.61 -5.04 -24.19
N ARG A 602 4.48 -5.55 -24.70
CA ARG A 602 3.99 -5.42 -26.08
C ARG A 602 2.96 -4.30 -26.30
N LEU A 603 2.71 -3.47 -25.28
CA LEU A 603 1.79 -2.35 -25.41
C LEU A 603 2.41 -1.30 -26.34
N LEU A 604 1.85 -1.16 -27.54
CA LEU A 604 2.40 -0.25 -28.55
C LEU A 604 2.00 1.20 -28.31
N ARG A 605 0.72 1.42 -27.99
CA ARG A 605 0.10 2.75 -27.82
C ARG A 605 -1.03 2.70 -26.80
N LEU A 606 -1.30 3.84 -26.18
CA LEU A 606 -2.49 4.06 -25.37
C LEU A 606 -3.62 4.62 -26.24
N PRO A 607 -4.89 4.26 -25.99
CA PRO A 607 -6.03 4.83 -26.71
C PRO A 607 -6.18 6.32 -26.39
N ASP A 608 -6.62 7.13 -27.35
CA ASP A 608 -6.84 8.58 -27.14
C ASP A 608 -7.87 8.87 -26.03
N SER A 609 -8.81 7.96 -25.83
CA SER A 609 -9.83 8.00 -24.77
C SER A 609 -9.24 7.97 -23.36
N ILE A 610 -7.97 7.57 -23.16
CA ILE A 610 -7.32 7.68 -21.85
C ILE A 610 -7.23 9.14 -21.38
N THR A 611 -7.26 10.10 -22.31
CA THR A 611 -7.25 11.54 -22.02
C THR A 611 -8.59 12.06 -21.49
N GLU A 612 -9.61 11.19 -21.40
CA GLU A 612 -10.91 11.44 -20.77
C GLU A 612 -10.93 11.05 -19.28
N LEU A 613 -9.84 10.46 -18.77
CA LEU A 613 -9.69 10.10 -17.35
C LEU A 613 -9.28 11.32 -16.51
N TYR A 614 -10.11 12.34 -16.44
CA TYR A 614 -9.75 13.65 -15.85
C TYR A 614 -9.36 13.61 -14.37
N ASN A 615 -9.80 12.58 -13.63
CA ASN A 615 -9.44 12.37 -12.23
C ASN A 615 -8.16 11.55 -12.03
N LEU A 616 -7.51 11.11 -13.11
CA LEU A 616 -6.33 10.25 -13.04
C LEU A 616 -5.19 10.99 -12.34
N GLN A 617 -4.70 10.41 -11.24
CA GLN A 617 -3.59 10.92 -10.43
C GLN A 617 -2.31 10.13 -10.67
N THR A 618 -2.39 8.83 -10.93
CA THR A 618 -1.26 7.95 -11.20
C THR A 618 -1.48 7.17 -12.49
N LEU A 619 -0.50 7.25 -13.39
CA LEU A 619 -0.38 6.39 -14.57
C LEU A 619 0.99 5.69 -14.52
N ASP A 620 0.98 4.39 -14.27
CA ASP A 620 2.19 3.55 -14.24
C ASP A 620 2.30 2.75 -15.55
N LEU A 621 3.35 3.02 -16.32
CA LEU A 621 3.69 2.40 -17.60
C LEU A 621 5.09 1.75 -17.53
N ARG A 622 5.64 1.52 -16.33
CA ARG A 622 6.98 0.96 -16.15
C ARG A 622 7.16 -0.30 -16.99
N SER A 623 8.29 -0.39 -17.69
CA SER A 623 8.63 -1.54 -18.53
C SER A 623 7.62 -1.85 -19.66
N CYS A 624 6.87 -0.87 -20.17
CA CYS A 624 6.19 -1.01 -21.46
C CYS A 624 7.22 -0.81 -22.59
N LEU A 625 8.01 -1.86 -22.88
CA LEU A 625 9.19 -1.78 -23.75
C LEU A 625 8.85 -1.32 -25.17
N ASP A 626 7.73 -1.79 -25.72
CA ASP A 626 7.28 -1.49 -27.08
C ASP A 626 6.47 -0.20 -27.22
N LEU A 627 6.24 0.55 -26.13
CA LEU A 627 5.46 1.79 -26.16
C LEU A 627 6.18 2.86 -26.98
N GLU A 628 5.59 3.26 -28.10
CA GLU A 628 6.21 4.19 -29.07
C GLU A 628 5.97 5.66 -28.72
N GLU A 629 4.75 5.98 -28.28
CA GLU A 629 4.26 7.35 -28.07
C GLU A 629 3.25 7.40 -26.91
N LEU A 630 3.20 8.55 -26.24
CA LEU A 630 2.12 8.91 -25.32
C LEU A 630 1.02 9.68 -26.07
N PRO A 631 -0.26 9.60 -25.65
CA PRO A 631 -1.35 10.31 -26.32
C PRO A 631 -1.11 11.82 -26.40
N LYS A 632 -1.38 12.43 -27.56
CA LYS A 632 -1.19 13.87 -27.78
C LYS A 632 -2.00 14.74 -26.80
N GLY A 633 -3.12 14.21 -26.30
CA GLY A 633 -3.98 14.89 -25.34
C GLY A 633 -3.61 14.69 -23.87
N LEU A 634 -2.44 14.13 -23.54
CA LEU A 634 -2.05 13.83 -22.15
C LEU A 634 -2.12 15.05 -21.22
N ALA A 635 -1.85 16.25 -21.74
CA ALA A 635 -1.97 17.52 -21.04
C ALA A 635 -3.40 17.84 -20.51
N LYS A 636 -4.43 17.08 -20.93
CA LYS A 636 -5.79 17.20 -20.38
C LYS A 636 -5.94 16.57 -19.00
N LEU A 637 -5.02 15.69 -18.60
CA LEU A 637 -5.03 15.01 -17.31
C LEU A 637 -4.49 15.93 -16.22
N VAL A 638 -5.14 17.06 -15.98
CA VAL A 638 -4.66 18.13 -15.08
C VAL A 638 -4.50 17.70 -13.62
N ASN A 639 -5.16 16.61 -13.21
CA ASN A 639 -5.04 16.00 -11.89
C ASN A 639 -3.92 14.96 -11.79
N LEU A 640 -3.16 14.72 -12.87
CA LEU A 640 -2.08 13.74 -12.89
C LEU A 640 -0.90 14.23 -12.03
N ARG A 641 -0.49 13.38 -11.08
CA ARG A 641 0.57 13.62 -10.10
C ARG A 641 1.77 12.72 -10.32
N HIS A 642 1.56 11.50 -10.80
CA HIS A 642 2.61 10.52 -11.00
C HIS A 642 2.48 9.91 -12.40
N LEU A 643 3.50 10.12 -13.22
CA LEU A 643 3.65 9.48 -14.52
C LEU A 643 4.94 8.65 -14.49
N ASP A 644 4.78 7.33 -14.41
CA ASP A 644 5.93 6.43 -14.40
C ASP A 644 6.10 5.77 -15.77
N ILE A 645 7.16 6.13 -16.48
CA ILE A 645 7.52 5.62 -17.80
C ILE A 645 8.93 5.02 -17.79
N ALA A 646 9.39 4.56 -16.62
CA ALA A 646 10.71 3.97 -16.49
C ALA A 646 10.84 2.74 -17.39
N TRP A 647 12.01 2.58 -18.01
CA TRP A 647 12.32 1.49 -18.94
C TRP A 647 11.41 1.42 -20.19
N CYS A 648 10.68 2.48 -20.54
CA CYS A 648 10.02 2.57 -21.86
C CYS A 648 11.06 2.89 -22.94
N SER A 649 11.66 1.85 -23.53
CA SER A 649 12.85 1.99 -24.38
C SER A 649 12.54 2.47 -25.81
N LYS A 650 11.35 2.17 -26.36
CA LYS A 650 10.92 2.66 -27.67
C LYS A 650 10.20 4.01 -27.65
N LEU A 651 9.94 4.57 -26.46
CA LEU A 651 9.27 5.88 -26.36
C LEU A 651 10.16 6.94 -27.03
N SER A 652 9.61 7.59 -28.04
CA SER A 652 10.37 8.46 -28.95
C SER A 652 10.38 9.93 -28.51
N HIS A 653 9.35 10.41 -27.82
CA HIS A 653 9.26 11.80 -27.37
C HIS A 653 8.20 12.00 -26.27
N MET A 654 8.27 13.14 -25.58
CA MET A 654 7.20 13.61 -24.70
C MET A 654 6.10 14.35 -25.48
N PRO A 655 4.81 14.19 -25.11
CA PRO A 655 3.70 14.87 -25.76
C PRO A 655 3.73 16.38 -25.47
N SER A 656 3.20 17.19 -26.38
CA SER A 656 3.13 18.64 -26.21
C SER A 656 2.17 19.06 -25.09
N GLY A 657 2.42 20.23 -24.49
CA GLY A 657 1.57 20.79 -23.44
C GLY A 657 1.83 20.23 -22.04
N LEU A 658 2.97 19.54 -21.81
CA LEU A 658 3.33 18.97 -20.52
C LEU A 658 3.46 20.04 -19.43
N ASP A 659 3.77 21.29 -19.80
CA ASP A 659 3.81 22.47 -18.94
C ASP A 659 2.48 22.75 -18.22
N LYS A 660 1.35 22.24 -18.76
CA LYS A 660 0.02 22.35 -18.14
C LYS A 660 -0.18 21.39 -16.98
N LEU A 661 0.66 20.36 -16.84
CA LEU A 661 0.62 19.39 -15.74
C LEU A 661 1.41 19.92 -14.52
N SER A 662 1.13 21.14 -14.09
CA SER A 662 1.85 21.78 -12.96
C SER A 662 1.70 21.04 -11.63
N GLY A 663 0.67 20.20 -11.49
CA GLY A 663 0.46 19.30 -10.36
C GLY A 663 1.31 18.01 -10.39
N LEU A 664 2.11 17.78 -11.42
CA LEU A 664 2.93 16.57 -11.55
C LEU A 664 4.07 16.57 -10.51
N CYS A 665 4.08 15.55 -9.67
CA CYS A 665 5.04 15.34 -8.59
C CYS A 665 6.09 14.27 -8.89
N SER A 666 5.82 13.34 -9.81
CA SER A 666 6.81 12.34 -10.24
C SER A 666 6.75 12.10 -11.74
N LEU A 667 7.93 12.12 -12.35
CA LEU A 667 8.15 11.80 -13.76
C LEU A 667 9.48 11.05 -13.88
N THR A 668 9.44 9.75 -14.15
CA THR A 668 10.65 8.91 -14.10
C THR A 668 11.56 9.07 -15.33
N GLN A 669 11.02 9.44 -16.49
CA GLN A 669 11.79 9.73 -17.69
C GLN A 669 11.22 10.93 -18.46
N PHE A 670 12.09 11.75 -19.04
CA PHE A 670 11.74 12.80 -19.99
C PHE A 670 12.49 12.57 -21.29
N VAL A 671 11.77 12.27 -22.38
CA VAL A 671 12.35 11.97 -23.69
C VAL A 671 12.31 13.18 -24.60
N VAL A 672 13.49 13.68 -24.98
CA VAL A 672 13.68 14.75 -25.96
C VAL A 672 13.81 14.12 -27.34
N GLY A 673 12.82 14.37 -28.21
CA GLY A 673 12.76 13.86 -29.58
C GLY A 673 13.12 14.93 -30.62
N ASP A 674 12.67 14.73 -31.87
CA ASP A 674 12.89 15.67 -32.99
C ASP A 674 11.92 16.87 -32.98
N VAL A 675 11.87 17.64 -34.07
CA VAL A 675 11.32 19.01 -34.18
C VAL A 675 9.85 19.18 -33.71
N ASN A 676 9.06 18.11 -33.62
CA ASN A 676 7.67 18.15 -33.15
C ASN A 676 7.48 17.72 -31.69
N SER A 677 8.57 17.42 -30.99
CA SER A 677 8.54 16.98 -29.60
C SER A 677 8.42 18.16 -28.61
N CYS A 678 7.93 17.85 -27.41
CA CYS A 678 7.97 18.73 -26.26
C CYS A 678 9.42 19.12 -25.94
N GLY A 679 9.77 20.40 -26.06
CA GLY A 679 11.10 20.88 -25.70
C GLY A 679 11.32 20.92 -24.18
N LEU A 680 12.58 21.11 -23.79
CA LEU A 680 13.00 21.15 -22.38
C LEU A 680 12.37 22.31 -21.60
N GLU A 681 11.87 23.34 -22.28
CA GLU A 681 11.15 24.46 -21.68
C GLU A 681 9.94 24.04 -20.87
N ASN A 682 9.27 22.93 -21.22
CA ASN A 682 8.11 22.47 -20.49
C ASN A 682 8.46 21.96 -19.07
N LEU A 683 9.71 21.56 -18.84
CA LEU A 683 10.20 21.22 -17.51
C LEU A 683 10.18 22.40 -16.54
N LYS A 684 10.25 23.66 -17.02
CA LYS A 684 10.22 24.86 -16.17
C LYS A 684 8.95 24.99 -15.34
N ALA A 685 7.83 24.51 -15.88
CA ALA A 685 6.53 24.57 -15.21
C ALA A 685 6.34 23.43 -14.20
N LEU A 686 7.14 22.36 -14.27
CA LEU A 686 7.03 21.16 -13.44
C LEU A 686 7.83 21.31 -12.13
N THR A 687 7.59 22.39 -11.38
CA THR A 687 8.36 22.71 -10.18
C THR A 687 8.09 21.78 -9.00
N ASN A 688 7.00 21.01 -9.06
CA ASN A 688 6.57 20.09 -8.01
C ASN A 688 7.22 18.71 -8.11
N LEU A 689 8.05 18.46 -9.13
CA LEU A 689 8.73 17.17 -9.32
C LEU A 689 9.65 16.85 -8.13
N ARG A 690 9.57 15.58 -7.71
CA ARG A 690 10.27 15.00 -6.57
C ARG A 690 10.97 13.72 -6.97
N GLY A 691 11.98 13.32 -6.18
CA GLY A 691 12.65 12.03 -6.35
C GLY A 691 13.62 12.03 -7.53
N SER A 692 13.47 11.07 -8.45
CA SER A 692 14.41 10.84 -9.55
C SER A 692 13.79 11.10 -10.93
N ILE A 693 14.54 11.76 -11.81
CA ILE A 693 14.18 11.94 -13.22
C ILE A 693 15.35 11.56 -14.13
N LYS A 694 15.03 10.79 -15.19
CA LYS A 694 15.98 10.46 -16.26
C LYS A 694 15.68 11.25 -17.53
N ILE A 695 16.58 12.14 -17.95
CA ILE A 695 16.47 12.85 -19.23
C ILE A 695 17.17 12.01 -20.30
N ARG A 696 16.42 11.63 -21.34
CA ARG A 696 16.91 10.83 -22.46
C ARG A 696 16.76 11.62 -23.76
N THR A 697 17.80 11.63 -24.59
CA THR A 697 17.74 12.19 -25.95
C THR A 697 17.59 11.07 -26.98
N THR A 698 16.78 11.29 -28.00
CA THR A 698 16.60 10.38 -29.13
C THR A 698 16.69 11.16 -30.44
N GLY A 699 17.57 10.76 -31.35
CA GLY A 699 17.72 11.40 -32.67
C GLY A 699 18.77 12.53 -32.73
N ASN A 700 18.68 13.36 -33.76
CA ASN A 700 19.62 14.44 -34.12
C ASN A 700 19.08 15.78 -33.55
N LEU A 701 19.57 16.24 -32.40
CA LEU A 701 19.23 17.51 -31.73
C LEU A 701 19.81 18.76 -32.41
N ARG A 702 20.40 18.69 -33.62
CA ARG A 702 20.96 19.84 -34.36
C ARG A 702 20.06 21.08 -34.36
N ASN A 703 18.74 20.90 -34.47
CA ASN A 703 17.79 22.03 -34.51
C ASN A 703 17.29 22.49 -33.13
N VAL A 704 17.51 21.70 -32.07
CA VAL A 704 17.24 22.13 -30.69
C VAL A 704 18.18 23.29 -30.34
N ASN A 705 19.43 23.22 -30.79
CA ASN A 705 20.46 24.26 -30.61
C ASN A 705 20.22 25.54 -31.44
N GLU A 706 19.51 25.48 -32.58
CA GLU A 706 19.32 26.63 -33.49
C GLU A 706 18.19 27.58 -33.08
N SER A 707 17.31 27.21 -32.13
CA SER A 707 16.15 28.03 -31.76
C SER A 707 16.47 29.30 -30.94
N GLY A 708 17.74 29.55 -30.57
CA GLY A 708 18.19 30.80 -29.96
C GLY A 708 17.50 31.19 -28.63
N LYS A 709 16.72 30.28 -28.02
CA LYS A 709 15.86 30.55 -26.85
C LYS A 709 16.10 29.60 -25.68
N PHE A 710 17.31 29.08 -25.54
CA PHE A 710 17.66 28.44 -24.28
C PHE A 710 17.92 29.50 -23.20
N GLU A 711 16.90 29.90 -22.46
CA GLU A 711 17.14 30.60 -21.19
C GLU A 711 17.84 29.65 -20.21
N GLU A 712 18.77 30.17 -19.41
CA GLU A 712 19.48 29.43 -18.36
C GLU A 712 18.49 28.85 -17.31
N ARG A 713 18.84 27.70 -16.68
CA ARG A 713 18.29 27.21 -15.38
C ARG A 713 16.93 26.47 -15.40
N TYR A 714 16.73 25.50 -16.30
CA TYR A 714 15.48 24.70 -16.36
C TYR A 714 15.19 23.92 -15.07
N LEU A 715 16.21 23.32 -14.47
CA LEU A 715 16.03 22.39 -13.33
C LEU A 715 16.17 23.09 -11.97
N LYS A 716 16.78 24.28 -11.91
CA LYS A 716 17.09 25.01 -10.66
C LYS A 716 15.88 25.24 -9.74
N ARG A 717 14.67 25.31 -10.28
CA ARG A 717 13.43 25.53 -9.52
C ARG A 717 12.87 24.25 -8.87
N MET A 718 13.36 23.06 -9.22
CA MET A 718 12.89 21.78 -8.72
C MET A 718 13.55 21.45 -7.38
N LYS A 719 13.06 22.07 -6.30
CA LYS A 719 13.68 22.01 -4.96
C LYS A 719 13.63 20.62 -4.30
N HIS A 720 12.78 19.73 -4.79
CA HIS A 720 12.53 18.41 -4.21
C HIS A 720 13.11 17.26 -5.05
N LEU A 721 13.86 17.59 -6.10
CA LEU A 721 14.52 16.60 -6.94
C LEU A 721 15.79 16.10 -6.23
N GLU A 722 15.88 14.78 -6.05
CA GLU A 722 16.97 14.14 -5.32
C GLU A 722 17.98 13.48 -6.27
N THR A 723 17.53 13.00 -7.43
CA THR A 723 18.39 12.30 -8.38
C THR A 723 18.10 12.74 -9.80
N LEU A 724 19.16 12.96 -10.56
CA LEU A 724 19.09 13.35 -11.96
C LEU A 724 19.95 12.39 -12.78
N ALA A 725 19.36 11.75 -13.78
CA ALA A 725 20.08 10.85 -14.67
C ALA A 725 19.99 11.36 -16.11
N PHE A 726 21.08 11.22 -16.86
CA PHE A 726 21.17 11.58 -18.27
C PHE A 726 21.51 10.35 -19.09
N LYS A 727 20.78 10.15 -20.19
CA LYS A 727 21.10 9.15 -21.21
C LYS A 727 21.17 9.85 -22.57
N LEU A 728 22.39 10.09 -23.02
CA LEU A 728 22.67 10.93 -24.18
C LEU A 728 23.14 10.09 -25.36
N SER A 729 22.67 10.44 -26.56
CA SER A 729 22.96 9.74 -27.83
C SER A 729 24.24 10.24 -28.49
N SER A 730 25.17 9.34 -28.82
CA SER A 730 26.56 9.57 -29.25
C SER A 730 26.86 10.53 -30.43
N HIS A 731 25.87 11.16 -31.05
CA HIS A 731 26.05 11.88 -32.32
C HIS A 731 26.28 13.39 -32.19
N GLU A 732 26.33 13.98 -30.97
CA GLU A 732 26.26 15.44 -30.82
C GLU A 732 27.08 16.05 -29.66
N ASN A 733 27.29 17.37 -29.76
CA ASN A 733 27.97 18.16 -28.75
C ASN A 733 27.07 18.37 -27.52
N HIS A 734 27.09 17.39 -26.61
CA HIS A 734 26.28 17.36 -25.39
C HIS A 734 26.70 18.37 -24.32
N GLU A 735 27.90 18.94 -24.42
CA GLU A 735 28.44 19.89 -23.45
C GLU A 735 27.53 21.12 -23.32
N ALA A 736 27.09 21.69 -24.44
CA ALA A 736 26.19 22.85 -24.46
C ALA A 736 24.80 22.56 -23.86
N LEU A 737 24.32 21.31 -23.89
CA LEU A 737 23.05 20.91 -23.28
C LEU A 737 23.21 20.76 -21.76
N LEU A 738 24.29 20.09 -21.33
CA LEU A 738 24.60 19.83 -19.93
C LEU A 738 24.91 21.13 -19.17
N GLU A 739 25.68 22.05 -19.76
CA GLU A 739 26.00 23.36 -19.18
C GLU A 739 24.75 24.19 -18.89
N LYS A 740 23.69 24.04 -19.69
CA LYS A 740 22.45 24.84 -19.58
C LYS A 740 21.43 24.30 -18.57
N LEU A 741 21.58 23.05 -18.12
CA LEU A 741 20.57 22.38 -17.31
C LEU A 741 20.67 22.70 -15.81
N GLU A 742 21.81 23.22 -15.33
CA GLU A 742 22.13 23.62 -13.94
C GLU A 742 21.27 22.87 -12.89
N PRO A 743 21.73 21.70 -12.39
CA PRO A 743 20.98 20.90 -11.43
C PRO A 743 20.62 21.70 -10.16
N PRO A 744 19.44 21.47 -9.56
CA PRO A 744 19.09 22.09 -8.29
C PRO A 744 20.06 21.68 -7.19
N SER A 745 20.31 22.59 -6.23
CA SER A 745 21.22 22.34 -5.10
C SER A 745 20.79 21.18 -4.18
N ALA A 746 19.54 20.72 -4.32
CA ALA A 746 18.98 19.60 -3.55
C ALA A 746 19.29 18.22 -4.15
N VAL A 747 19.85 18.16 -5.37
CA VAL A 747 20.21 16.90 -6.02
C VAL A 747 21.35 16.23 -5.25
N LYS A 748 21.08 15.03 -4.75
CA LYS A 748 22.03 14.20 -3.99
C LYS A 748 22.87 13.30 -4.89
N ALA A 749 22.33 12.91 -6.06
CA ALA A 749 23.00 12.01 -6.99
C ALA A 749 22.78 12.45 -8.46
N LEU A 750 23.86 12.42 -9.25
CA LEU A 750 23.86 12.70 -10.68
C LEU A 750 24.46 11.51 -11.42
N GLU A 751 23.74 10.94 -12.38
CA GLU A 751 24.20 9.82 -13.21
C GLU A 751 24.29 10.23 -14.68
N LEU A 752 25.43 9.96 -15.34
CA LEU A 752 25.65 10.24 -16.75
C LEU A 752 25.95 8.94 -17.50
N GLN A 753 25.01 8.51 -18.36
CA GLN A 753 25.18 7.38 -19.26
C GLN A 753 25.43 7.89 -20.68
N LEU A 754 26.69 7.79 -21.13
CA LEU A 754 27.10 8.10 -22.50
C LEU A 754 27.18 6.81 -23.32
N TYR A 755 26.66 6.83 -24.55
CA TYR A 755 26.94 5.78 -25.51
C TYR A 755 28.35 6.00 -26.09
N ASN A 756 29.33 5.22 -25.65
CA ASN A 756 30.57 5.01 -26.42
C ASN A 756 30.26 3.99 -27.51
N VAL A 757 30.35 4.39 -28.78
CA VAL A 757 30.40 3.45 -29.90
C VAL A 757 31.88 3.13 -30.11
N SER A 758 32.25 1.88 -29.83
CA SER A 758 33.45 1.25 -30.40
C SER A 758 33.27 1.02 -31.89
#